data_AF-A0A2D5SBK6-F1
#
_entry.id   AF-A0A2D5SBK6-F1
#
_cell.length_a   1.000
_cell.length_b   1.000
_cell.length_c   1.000
_cell.angle_alpha   90.00
_cell.angle_beta   90.00
_cell.angle_gamma   90.00
#
_symmetry.space_group_name_H-M   'P 1'
#
loop_
_entity.id
_entity.type
_entity.pdbx_description
1 polymer ?
#
loop_
_entity_poly.entity_id
_entity_poly.type
_entity_poly.pdbx_seq_one_letter_code
_entity_poly.pdbx_strand_id
1 'polypeptide(L)'
;MKCDKEVIRGWITGLVLVVVCSAVGQAAPPSDLDKANAAVKAVAAEKAAAEKALAEKVAAEKAAAETAAAAKAAADKATAEKAAAEKALAEKVAAEKAAAAALKVAKAAADKAAIDARNAQGQALTAKAAAEKTRSQKVAAVAKAAAAEKAATGKAVAAKAAADKATAEKAAADKALVDKTAGDQKAATALANANKVVATAKTATEKAAAEKTAAEKTVAEKTAAAKAATDAAVAEKDAAKKKVAEQVATKAAAEKTAAEKTLAEKVAAAPKAAAALTAAQKVQASSKAAADKAAAEKTAATKLVADKTAVVKKTTADLAAADKAAAAAKTAAQKPNAEKVAADKVVAEKDAAWKAAIAKSAVTLANTRGGLTPLAANAWDYAKARHLLVRSGFGATPDEVAKLHALGLHAAVDFVVDFDKQPTVKIAFSGLPPDRPDPLEGKYSTEVRNRINAARTNRENAQLARLRLWWLERLVESPRPLQEKLTLFWHGHFATQYNTVRNSYAFYLQNQLFRDHAAGNFGALLYGITHDPVMIRYLNNNDNYKGHPNENLAREIMELFAMGLDQGYTEEDIREAARALTGYNFDNYTAQFRYVDSQHDTENKTIFGKTGNWSGDDLVKLILEQPVTARFIGEKLFNFFAYQDPSDQTVDRLASVLRANNYELAPLMKNLFLSEEFYSEQAMGTQIKSPVQLTVGMLRDFGVKGVSDYRPLDAAIQGAGQTLFQPPDVKGWRLGQAWIDANRVFLRYNSTASLLRSIARPDVRGVDVVAVLEGKDCKTSAEVVDHLLKTCFVKPLGEQKRKELVDFLGELPPQPEWANQRSQINGRLHALLVLMLSTPNYQMT
;
A
#
# COMPACT_ATOMS: atom_id res chain seq x y z
N MET A 1 -7.25 -42.41 -43.17
CA MET A 1 -7.95 -43.71 -43.32
C MET A 1 -8.46 -43.81 -44.76
N LYS A 2 -8.28 -44.94 -45.43
CA LYS A 2 -8.84 -45.22 -46.77
C LYS A 2 -9.89 -46.32 -46.63
N CYS A 3 -11.17 -45.96 -46.71
CA CYS A 3 -12.32 -46.82 -46.99
C CYS A 3 -13.45 -45.92 -47.54
N ASP A 4 -14.55 -46.53 -47.99
CA ASP A 4 -15.82 -45.87 -48.36
C ASP A 4 -15.82 -44.99 -49.63
N LYS A 5 -15.29 -45.53 -50.74
CA LYS A 5 -15.75 -45.16 -52.09
C LYS A 5 -16.39 -46.28 -52.91
N GLU A 6 -16.21 -47.55 -52.53
CA GLU A 6 -16.81 -48.68 -53.26
C GLU A 6 -18.21 -49.04 -52.76
N VAL A 7 -18.49 -48.91 -51.46
CA VAL A 7 -19.80 -49.22 -50.85
C VAL A 7 -20.94 -48.42 -51.49
N ILE A 8 -20.72 -47.13 -51.77
CA ILE A 8 -21.71 -46.23 -52.39
C ILE A 8 -21.94 -46.59 -53.87
N ARG A 9 -20.93 -47.10 -54.58
CA ARG A 9 -21.06 -47.57 -55.98
C ARG A 9 -21.89 -48.85 -56.07
N GLY A 10 -21.80 -49.75 -55.08
CA GLY A 10 -22.61 -50.96 -55.01
C GLY A 10 -24.12 -50.67 -54.93
N TRP A 11 -24.52 -49.71 -54.09
CA TRP A 11 -25.94 -49.41 -53.85
C TRP A 11 -26.64 -48.76 -55.04
N ILE A 12 -25.97 -47.86 -55.77
CA ILE A 12 -26.57 -47.16 -56.92
C ILE A 12 -26.72 -48.09 -58.13
N THR A 13 -25.82 -49.07 -58.29
CA THR A 13 -25.89 -50.02 -59.42
C THR A 13 -27.02 -51.04 -59.24
N GLY A 14 -27.35 -51.41 -57.98
CA GLY A 14 -28.46 -52.31 -57.68
C GLY A 14 -29.86 -51.73 -57.96
N LEU A 15 -30.06 -50.42 -57.76
CA LEU A 15 -31.39 -49.81 -57.92
C LEU A 15 -31.81 -49.63 -59.38
N VAL A 16 -30.85 -49.46 -60.31
CA VAL A 16 -31.13 -49.23 -61.74
C VAL A 16 -31.52 -50.53 -62.45
N LEU A 17 -31.04 -51.68 -62.00
CA LEU A 17 -31.36 -52.98 -62.63
C LEU A 17 -32.79 -53.47 -62.33
N VAL A 18 -33.39 -53.03 -61.22
CA VAL A 18 -34.73 -53.49 -60.78
C VAL A 18 -35.86 -52.77 -61.53
N VAL A 19 -35.66 -51.52 -61.98
CA VAL A 19 -36.72 -50.71 -62.61
C VAL A 19 -36.89 -51.02 -64.12
N VAL A 20 -35.92 -51.68 -64.76
CA VAL A 20 -35.97 -51.99 -66.22
C VAL A 20 -36.54 -53.40 -66.51
N CYS A 21 -36.62 -54.29 -65.52
CA CYS A 21 -37.05 -55.68 -65.69
C CYS A 21 -38.54 -55.97 -65.40
N SER A 22 -39.44 -54.99 -65.59
CA SER A 22 -40.90 -55.21 -65.42
C SER A 22 -41.78 -54.59 -66.52
N ALA A 23 -41.21 -54.21 -67.66
CA ALA A 23 -41.96 -53.56 -68.75
C ALA A 23 -41.47 -53.87 -70.18
N VAL A 24 -41.13 -55.13 -70.49
CA VAL A 24 -41.05 -55.60 -71.90
C VAL A 24 -41.73 -56.96 -72.03
N GLY A 25 -43.06 -56.91 -72.24
CA GLY A 25 -43.93 -58.08 -72.40
C GLY A 25 -44.90 -57.96 -73.57
N GLN A 26 -44.70 -57.00 -74.48
CA GLN A 26 -45.41 -56.86 -75.76
C GLN A 26 -44.63 -55.90 -76.68
N ALA A 27 -44.68 -56.13 -77.98
CA ALA A 27 -43.94 -55.34 -78.97
C ALA A 27 -44.61 -53.98 -79.23
N ALA A 28 -43.86 -52.88 -79.00
CA ALA A 28 -44.28 -51.53 -79.36
C ALA A 28 -43.76 -51.14 -80.76
N PRO A 29 -44.49 -50.30 -81.52
CA PRO A 29 -44.09 -49.91 -82.88
C PRO A 29 -42.87 -48.96 -82.89
N PRO A 30 -42.17 -48.80 -84.04
CA PRO A 30 -40.88 -48.10 -84.13
C PRO A 30 -40.86 -46.65 -83.62
N SER A 31 -42.01 -45.97 -83.59
CA SER A 31 -42.13 -44.55 -83.20
C SER A 31 -41.87 -44.24 -81.72
N ASP A 32 -41.86 -45.25 -80.84
CA ASP A 32 -41.66 -45.05 -79.40
C ASP A 32 -40.24 -45.38 -78.94
N LEU A 33 -39.49 -46.14 -79.76
CA LEU A 33 -38.06 -46.43 -79.52
C LEU A 33 -37.19 -45.18 -79.69
N ASP A 34 -37.50 -44.30 -80.66
CA ASP A 34 -36.81 -43.03 -80.84
C ASP A 34 -37.11 -42.03 -79.70
N LYS A 35 -38.33 -42.02 -79.16
CA LYS A 35 -38.68 -41.21 -77.99
C LYS A 35 -37.97 -41.70 -76.73
N ALA A 36 -37.90 -43.03 -76.53
CA ALA A 36 -37.15 -43.63 -75.44
C ALA A 36 -35.65 -43.30 -75.54
N ASN A 37 -35.05 -43.42 -76.73
CA ASN A 37 -33.65 -43.05 -76.97
C ASN A 37 -33.39 -41.55 -76.77
N ALA A 38 -34.32 -40.68 -77.15
CA ALA A 38 -34.24 -39.24 -76.88
C ALA A 38 -34.30 -38.92 -75.39
N ALA A 39 -35.21 -39.56 -74.64
CA ALA A 39 -35.32 -39.41 -73.18
C ALA A 39 -34.05 -39.92 -72.46
N VAL A 40 -33.50 -41.08 -72.86
CA VAL A 40 -32.24 -41.60 -72.32
C VAL A 40 -31.06 -40.66 -72.61
N LYS A 41 -30.99 -40.06 -73.81
CA LYS A 41 -29.98 -39.03 -74.11
C LYS A 41 -30.15 -37.77 -73.28
N ALA A 42 -31.38 -37.31 -73.04
CA ALA A 42 -31.64 -36.14 -72.20
C ALA A 42 -31.20 -36.38 -70.74
N VAL A 43 -31.57 -37.51 -70.15
CA VAL A 43 -31.16 -37.89 -68.78
C VAL A 43 -29.63 -38.08 -68.68
N ALA A 44 -28.99 -38.64 -69.72
CA ALA A 44 -27.53 -38.75 -69.77
C ALA A 44 -26.83 -37.37 -69.85
N ALA A 45 -27.38 -36.42 -70.60
CA ALA A 45 -26.86 -35.06 -70.69
C ALA A 45 -27.05 -34.28 -69.37
N GLU A 46 -28.21 -34.40 -68.74
CA GLU A 46 -28.50 -33.78 -67.44
C GLU A 46 -27.60 -34.35 -66.33
N LYS A 47 -27.39 -35.67 -66.32
CA LYS A 47 -26.42 -36.32 -65.42
C LYS A 47 -24.99 -35.81 -65.66
N ALA A 48 -24.55 -35.68 -66.91
CA ALA A 48 -23.22 -35.16 -67.22
C ALA A 48 -23.05 -33.69 -66.79
N ALA A 49 -24.10 -32.88 -66.90
CA ALA A 49 -24.12 -31.50 -66.39
C ALA A 49 -24.04 -31.46 -64.85
N ALA A 50 -24.78 -32.33 -64.16
CA ALA A 50 -24.74 -32.44 -62.69
C ALA A 50 -23.39 -32.95 -62.17
N GLU A 51 -22.78 -33.95 -62.82
CA GLU A 51 -21.44 -34.44 -62.47
C GLU A 51 -20.35 -33.37 -62.71
N LYS A 52 -20.47 -32.58 -63.79
CA LYS A 52 -19.58 -31.43 -64.03
C LYS A 52 -19.74 -30.33 -62.97
N ALA A 53 -20.97 -29.94 -62.63
CA ALA A 53 -21.23 -28.93 -61.60
C ALA A 53 -20.73 -29.38 -60.22
N LEU A 54 -20.85 -30.67 -59.89
CA LEU A 54 -20.29 -31.23 -58.65
C LEU A 54 -18.75 -31.22 -58.66
N ALA A 55 -18.11 -31.52 -59.79
CA ALA A 55 -16.66 -31.45 -59.93
C ALA A 55 -16.13 -30.01 -59.80
N GLU A 56 -16.81 -29.03 -60.41
CA GLU A 56 -16.48 -27.60 -60.28
C GLU A 56 -16.65 -27.11 -58.83
N LYS A 57 -17.72 -27.53 -58.14
CA LYS A 57 -17.93 -27.22 -56.72
C LYS A 57 -16.84 -27.80 -55.83
N VAL A 58 -16.46 -29.07 -56.03
CA VAL A 58 -15.38 -29.73 -55.27
C VAL A 58 -14.02 -29.07 -55.53
N ALA A 59 -13.77 -28.61 -56.77
CA ALA A 59 -12.56 -27.85 -57.10
C ALA A 59 -12.54 -26.49 -56.38
N ALA A 60 -13.66 -25.77 -56.32
CA ALA A 60 -13.80 -24.51 -55.60
C ALA A 60 -13.64 -24.67 -54.08
N GLU A 61 -14.26 -25.70 -53.48
CA GLU A 61 -14.11 -26.03 -52.04
C GLU A 61 -12.65 -26.39 -51.70
N LYS A 62 -11.95 -27.12 -52.59
CA LYS A 62 -10.52 -27.42 -52.42
C LYS A 62 -9.63 -26.18 -52.50
N ALA A 63 -9.88 -25.29 -53.46
CA ALA A 63 -9.13 -24.03 -53.59
C ALA A 63 -9.37 -23.10 -52.38
N ALA A 64 -10.60 -23.04 -51.86
CA ALA A 64 -10.92 -22.31 -50.65
C ALA A 64 -10.21 -22.89 -49.40
N ALA A 65 -10.15 -24.21 -49.29
CA ALA A 65 -9.43 -24.89 -48.21
C ALA A 65 -7.90 -24.66 -48.26
N GLU A 66 -7.30 -24.71 -49.45
CA GLU A 66 -5.88 -24.39 -49.65
C GLU A 66 -5.57 -22.91 -49.32
N THR A 67 -6.46 -21.99 -49.70
CA THR A 67 -6.35 -20.56 -49.34
C THR A 67 -6.46 -20.33 -47.83
N ALA A 68 -7.41 -21.00 -47.16
CA ALA A 68 -7.56 -20.92 -45.71
C ALA A 68 -6.37 -21.53 -44.96
N ALA A 69 -5.78 -22.62 -45.46
CA ALA A 69 -4.57 -23.21 -44.90
C ALA A 69 -3.35 -22.27 -45.05
N ALA A 70 -3.20 -21.60 -46.19
CA ALA A 70 -2.14 -20.61 -46.41
C ALA A 70 -2.31 -19.38 -45.50
N ALA A 71 -3.54 -18.86 -45.36
CA ALA A 71 -3.85 -17.76 -44.44
C ALA A 71 -3.56 -18.12 -42.97
N LYS A 72 -3.90 -19.35 -42.56
CA LYS A 72 -3.57 -19.85 -41.22
C LYS A 72 -2.07 -19.97 -41.00
N ALA A 73 -1.32 -20.53 -41.95
CA ALA A 73 0.13 -20.65 -41.84
C ALA A 73 0.84 -19.28 -41.77
N ALA A 74 0.33 -18.27 -42.48
CA ALA A 74 0.81 -16.89 -42.39
C ALA A 74 0.50 -16.26 -41.01
N ALA A 75 -0.69 -16.48 -40.46
CA ALA A 75 -1.06 -16.03 -39.12
C ALA A 75 -0.20 -16.70 -38.03
N ASP A 76 -0.04 -18.03 -38.10
CA ASP A 76 0.76 -18.82 -37.17
C ASP A 76 2.24 -18.34 -37.18
N LYS A 77 2.81 -18.06 -38.36
CA LYS A 77 4.15 -17.45 -38.53
C LYS A 77 4.24 -16.06 -37.91
N ALA A 78 3.26 -15.20 -38.14
CA ALA A 78 3.22 -13.86 -37.54
C ALA A 78 3.13 -13.91 -36.01
N THR A 79 2.37 -14.84 -35.43
CA THR A 79 2.36 -15.06 -33.97
C THR A 79 3.68 -15.60 -33.44
N ALA A 80 4.38 -16.47 -34.18
CA ALA A 80 5.69 -16.97 -33.79
C ALA A 80 6.77 -15.88 -33.83
N GLU A 81 6.77 -15.03 -34.87
CA GLU A 81 7.67 -13.86 -34.98
C GLU A 81 7.39 -12.82 -33.89
N LYS A 82 6.11 -12.58 -33.56
CA LYS A 82 5.72 -11.72 -32.42
C LYS A 82 6.18 -12.29 -31.08
N ALA A 83 6.00 -13.58 -30.83
CA ALA A 83 6.45 -14.24 -29.61
C ALA A 83 7.99 -14.24 -29.47
N ALA A 84 8.73 -14.38 -30.59
CA ALA A 84 10.18 -14.26 -30.60
C ALA A 84 10.65 -12.82 -30.27
N ALA A 85 9.97 -11.80 -30.82
CA ALA A 85 10.26 -10.40 -30.52
C ALA A 85 9.92 -10.03 -29.07
N GLU A 86 8.78 -10.50 -28.54
CA GLU A 86 8.39 -10.33 -27.13
C GLU A 86 9.39 -11.02 -26.17
N LYS A 87 9.86 -12.22 -26.53
CA LYS A 87 10.90 -12.93 -25.76
C LYS A 87 12.24 -12.17 -25.77
N ALA A 88 12.69 -11.68 -26.92
CA ALA A 88 13.93 -10.90 -27.03
C ALA A 88 13.83 -9.56 -26.25
N LEU A 89 12.66 -8.91 -26.25
CA LEU A 89 12.41 -7.73 -25.44
C LEU A 89 12.40 -8.06 -23.94
N ALA A 90 11.80 -9.18 -23.52
CA ALA A 90 11.80 -9.64 -22.14
C ALA A 90 13.21 -9.98 -21.64
N GLU A 91 14.03 -10.66 -22.45
CA GLU A 91 15.44 -10.96 -22.14
C GLU A 91 16.28 -9.68 -22.01
N LYS A 92 16.07 -8.69 -22.90
CA LYS A 92 16.73 -7.38 -22.81
C LYS A 92 16.33 -6.63 -21.54
N VAL A 93 15.03 -6.58 -21.23
CA VAL A 93 14.51 -5.94 -20.00
C VAL A 93 14.99 -6.66 -18.74
N ALA A 94 15.17 -7.99 -18.78
CA ALA A 94 15.76 -8.75 -17.68
C ALA A 94 17.24 -8.40 -17.48
N ALA A 95 18.02 -8.26 -18.56
CA ALA A 95 19.42 -7.84 -18.51
C ALA A 95 19.57 -6.39 -18.00
N GLU A 96 18.74 -5.46 -18.46
CA GLU A 96 18.70 -4.07 -17.97
C GLU A 96 18.31 -4.00 -16.48
N LYS A 97 17.35 -4.81 -16.03
CA LYS A 97 16.99 -4.94 -14.59
C LYS A 97 18.12 -5.54 -13.76
N ALA A 98 18.84 -6.54 -14.28
CA ALA A 98 19.99 -7.13 -13.61
C ALA A 98 21.15 -6.12 -13.47
N ALA A 99 21.43 -5.35 -14.52
CA ALA A 99 22.42 -4.27 -14.48
C ALA A 99 22.02 -3.16 -13.47
N ALA A 100 20.75 -2.75 -13.46
CA ALA A 100 20.24 -1.78 -12.48
C ALA A 100 20.28 -2.32 -11.04
N ALA A 101 20.03 -3.62 -10.83
CA ALA A 101 20.16 -4.25 -9.52
C ALA A 101 21.63 -4.30 -9.05
N ALA A 102 22.57 -4.65 -9.94
CA ALA A 102 24.01 -4.61 -9.65
C ALA A 102 24.48 -3.18 -9.30
N LEU A 103 24.00 -2.17 -10.03
CA LEU A 103 24.30 -0.76 -9.74
C LEU A 103 23.76 -0.32 -8.37
N LYS A 104 22.55 -0.77 -7.99
CA LYS A 104 21.97 -0.52 -6.67
C LYS A 104 22.75 -1.21 -5.54
N VAL A 105 23.21 -2.44 -5.73
CA VAL A 105 24.06 -3.15 -4.76
C VAL A 105 25.43 -2.46 -4.62
N ALA A 106 26.05 -2.04 -5.73
CA ALA A 106 27.30 -1.28 -5.70
C ALA A 106 27.14 0.07 -4.99
N LYS A 107 26.03 0.79 -5.25
CA LYS A 107 25.72 2.05 -4.55
C LYS A 107 25.49 1.82 -3.06
N ALA A 108 24.69 0.82 -2.67
CA ALA A 108 24.45 0.48 -1.27
C ALA A 108 25.75 0.08 -0.52
N ALA A 109 26.68 -0.60 -1.20
CA ALA A 109 27.99 -0.90 -0.64
C ALA A 109 28.86 0.36 -0.45
N ALA A 110 28.84 1.30 -1.40
CA ALA A 110 29.53 2.59 -1.29
C ALA A 110 28.93 3.50 -0.20
N ASP A 111 27.60 3.58 -0.13
CA ASP A 111 26.87 4.35 0.89
C ASP A 111 27.14 3.77 2.29
N LYS A 112 27.15 2.44 2.43
CA LYS A 112 27.57 1.77 3.68
C LYS A 112 29.00 2.11 4.07
N ALA A 113 29.96 2.05 3.14
CA ALA A 113 31.34 2.40 3.41
C ALA A 113 31.50 3.87 3.83
N ALA A 114 30.71 4.78 3.25
CA ALA A 114 30.68 6.19 3.64
C ALA A 114 30.06 6.40 5.03
N ILE A 115 29.01 5.65 5.38
CA ILE A 115 28.41 5.65 6.72
C ILE A 115 29.39 5.10 7.77
N ASP A 116 30.06 3.98 7.50
CA ASP A 116 31.04 3.38 8.41
C ASP A 116 32.23 4.33 8.64
N ALA A 117 32.72 5.01 7.60
CA ALA A 117 33.75 6.05 7.71
C ALA A 117 33.28 7.27 8.54
N ARG A 118 32.04 7.73 8.34
CA ARG A 118 31.45 8.85 9.10
C ARG A 118 31.22 8.48 10.57
N ASN A 119 30.83 7.23 10.85
CA ASN A 119 30.69 6.69 12.20
C ASN A 119 32.04 6.62 12.92
N ALA A 120 33.10 6.15 12.26
CA ALA A 120 34.45 6.17 12.81
C ALA A 120 34.94 7.60 13.11
N GLN A 121 34.64 8.57 12.22
CA GLN A 121 34.95 9.98 12.46
C GLN A 121 34.13 10.56 13.63
N GLY A 122 32.86 10.20 13.77
CA GLY A 122 32.01 10.58 14.90
C GLY A 122 32.56 10.05 16.23
N GLN A 123 32.95 8.77 16.28
CA GLN A 123 33.58 8.16 17.46
C GLN A 123 34.88 8.87 17.84
N ALA A 124 35.74 9.19 16.87
CA ALA A 124 36.97 9.95 17.11
C ALA A 124 36.71 11.38 17.64
N LEU A 125 35.71 12.08 17.11
CA LEU A 125 35.28 13.39 17.63
C LEU A 125 34.69 13.30 19.03
N THR A 126 33.94 12.24 19.34
CA THR A 126 33.34 12.00 20.66
C THR A 126 34.43 11.70 21.71
N ALA A 127 35.41 10.88 21.34
CA ALA A 127 36.58 10.60 22.17
C ALA A 127 37.42 11.87 22.42
N LYS A 128 37.60 12.71 21.40
CA LYS A 128 38.28 14.01 21.54
C LYS A 128 37.52 14.95 22.49
N ALA A 129 36.20 15.06 22.35
CA ALA A 129 35.36 15.87 23.24
C ALA A 129 35.38 15.35 24.69
N ALA A 130 35.41 14.03 24.90
CA ALA A 130 35.57 13.43 26.23
C ALA A 130 36.95 13.73 26.86
N ALA A 131 38.02 13.67 26.07
CA ALA A 131 39.36 14.05 26.51
C ALA A 131 39.47 15.55 26.85
N GLU A 132 38.84 16.41 26.04
CA GLU A 132 38.82 17.86 26.23
C GLU A 132 37.97 18.26 27.45
N LYS A 133 36.82 17.61 27.69
CA LYS A 133 36.05 17.72 28.93
C LYS A 133 36.85 17.30 30.16
N THR A 134 37.60 16.20 30.06
CA THR A 134 38.49 15.72 31.14
C THR A 134 39.64 16.70 31.41
N ARG A 135 40.21 17.30 30.36
CA ARG A 135 41.24 18.35 30.48
C ARG A 135 40.68 19.60 31.16
N SER A 136 39.49 20.06 30.75
CA SER A 136 38.81 21.21 31.36
C SER A 136 38.47 20.98 32.83
N GLN A 137 38.03 19.78 33.21
CA GLN A 137 37.81 19.41 34.61
C GLN A 137 39.12 19.41 35.43
N LYS A 138 40.23 18.93 34.87
CA LYS A 138 41.55 19.01 35.53
C LYS A 138 42.04 20.46 35.68
N VAL A 139 41.87 21.31 34.67
CA VAL A 139 42.21 22.74 34.75
C VAL A 139 41.36 23.45 35.81
N ALA A 140 40.06 23.16 35.89
CA ALA A 140 39.18 23.70 36.93
C ALA A 140 39.59 23.24 38.35
N ALA A 141 40.02 21.98 38.50
CA ALA A 141 40.54 21.46 39.77
C ALA A 141 41.84 22.16 40.19
N VAL A 142 42.78 22.37 39.27
CA VAL A 142 44.03 23.11 39.52
C VAL A 142 43.76 24.58 39.86
N ALA A 143 42.84 25.24 39.16
CA ALA A 143 42.42 26.61 39.48
C ALA A 143 41.79 26.71 40.88
N LYS A 144 40.98 25.72 41.27
CA LYS A 144 40.38 25.64 42.62
C LYS A 144 41.42 25.39 43.72
N ALA A 145 42.45 24.59 43.44
CA ALA A 145 43.58 24.39 44.35
C ALA A 145 44.41 25.67 44.52
N ALA A 146 44.76 26.35 43.43
CA ALA A 146 45.50 27.62 43.47
C ALA A 146 44.70 28.75 44.17
N ALA A 147 43.37 28.75 44.06
CA ALA A 147 42.51 29.67 44.82
C ALA A 147 42.52 29.37 46.33
N ALA A 148 42.52 28.09 46.73
CA ALA A 148 42.66 27.70 48.13
C ALA A 148 44.04 28.05 48.72
N GLU A 149 45.11 27.89 47.92
CA GLU A 149 46.47 28.26 48.29
C GLU A 149 46.64 29.78 48.48
N LYS A 150 46.03 30.59 47.59
CA LYS A 150 45.94 32.07 47.77
C LYS A 150 45.15 32.46 49.02
N ALA A 151 44.07 31.74 49.35
CA ALA A 151 43.32 32.00 50.59
C ALA A 151 44.13 31.65 51.85
N ALA A 152 44.94 30.59 51.80
CA ALA A 152 45.83 30.20 52.90
C ALA A 152 46.97 31.21 53.11
N THR A 153 47.61 31.68 52.03
CA THR A 153 48.65 32.72 52.11
C THR A 153 48.08 34.07 52.57
N GLY A 154 46.85 34.44 52.15
CA GLY A 154 46.16 35.62 52.68
C GLY A 154 45.95 35.58 54.20
N LYS A 155 45.55 34.41 54.75
CA LYS A 155 45.47 34.22 56.22
C LYS A 155 46.83 34.26 56.92
N ALA A 156 47.89 33.74 56.30
CA ALA A 156 49.24 33.75 56.87
C ALA A 156 49.82 35.19 56.97
N VAL A 157 49.57 36.04 55.96
CA VAL A 157 50.00 37.45 55.98
C VAL A 157 49.25 38.25 57.05
N ALA A 158 47.94 38.01 57.22
CA ALA A 158 47.15 38.64 58.29
C ALA A 158 47.62 38.21 59.70
N ALA A 159 47.98 36.94 59.90
CA ALA A 159 48.53 36.45 61.17
C ALA A 159 49.89 37.06 61.50
N LYS A 160 50.75 37.30 60.50
CA LYS A 160 52.05 37.95 60.69
C LYS A 160 51.90 39.42 61.11
N ALA A 161 51.00 40.17 60.48
CA ALA A 161 50.73 41.56 60.85
C ALA A 161 50.17 41.71 62.30
N ALA A 162 49.47 40.70 62.80
CA ALA A 162 49.02 40.67 64.20
C ALA A 162 50.16 40.36 65.19
N ALA A 163 51.11 39.50 64.82
CA ALA A 163 52.28 39.17 65.64
C ALA A 163 53.27 40.35 65.74
N ASP A 164 53.53 41.04 64.62
CA ASP A 164 54.45 42.18 64.59
C ASP A 164 53.93 43.36 65.45
N LYS A 165 52.61 43.51 65.62
CA LYS A 165 52.00 44.48 66.56
C LYS A 165 52.20 44.09 68.03
N ALA A 166 52.02 42.81 68.38
CA ALA A 166 52.20 42.33 69.76
C ALA A 166 53.66 42.43 70.26
N THR A 167 54.63 42.43 69.34
CA THR A 167 56.05 42.55 69.68
C THR A 167 56.46 44.00 70.01
N ALA A 168 55.70 45.01 69.55
CA ALA A 168 55.94 46.41 69.89
C ALA A 168 55.39 46.80 71.28
N GLU A 169 54.28 46.19 71.70
CA GLU A 169 53.60 46.54 72.98
C GLU A 169 54.26 45.86 74.21
N LYS A 170 55.14 44.86 74.03
CA LYS A 170 55.89 44.23 75.12
C LYS A 170 57.17 44.99 75.55
N ALA A 171 57.60 46.01 74.81
CA ALA A 171 58.81 46.77 75.12
C ALA A 171 58.61 47.88 76.19
N ALA A 172 57.38 48.07 76.71
CA ALA A 172 57.03 49.16 77.62
C ALA A 172 56.67 48.73 79.05
N ALA A 173 56.65 47.42 79.35
CA ALA A 173 56.22 46.88 80.63
C ALA A 173 57.19 45.80 81.15
N ASP A 174 58.28 46.26 81.78
CA ASP A 174 58.81 45.71 83.05
C ASP A 174 59.98 46.57 83.55
N LYS A 175 59.63 47.68 84.20
CA LYS A 175 60.49 48.41 85.15
C LYS A 175 59.65 48.57 86.42
N ALA A 176 60.19 48.12 87.56
CA ALA A 176 59.53 47.87 88.85
C ALA A 176 58.84 46.48 88.93
N LEU A 177 58.93 45.71 90.04
CA LEU A 177 59.54 45.98 91.36
C LEU A 177 60.08 44.70 92.06
N VAL A 178 60.90 44.88 93.11
CA VAL A 178 61.71 43.90 93.89
C VAL A 178 61.56 44.31 95.39
N ASP A 179 61.54 43.45 96.43
CA ASP A 179 62.60 42.55 96.95
C ASP A 179 62.06 41.50 97.97
N LYS A 180 62.80 40.39 98.17
CA LYS A 180 62.86 39.51 99.37
C LYS A 180 61.67 38.62 99.80
N THR A 181 61.87 37.49 100.51
CA THR A 181 63.08 36.94 101.20
C THR A 181 63.13 35.39 101.18
N ALA A 182 64.34 34.84 101.33
CA ALA A 182 64.77 33.45 101.66
C ALA A 182 63.73 32.43 102.20
N GLY A 183 63.80 31.13 101.93
CA GLY A 183 64.86 30.33 101.31
C GLY A 183 64.74 28.85 101.73
N ASP A 184 65.55 27.88 101.27
CA ASP A 184 66.53 27.88 100.19
C ASP A 184 66.85 26.44 99.75
N GLN A 185 66.94 26.18 98.43
CA GLN A 185 67.66 25.02 97.87
C GLN A 185 68.34 25.40 96.56
N LYS A 186 69.62 25.03 96.43
CA LYS A 186 70.53 25.37 95.32
C LYS A 186 69.90 24.97 93.97
N ALA A 187 69.76 25.83 92.96
CA ALA A 187 70.78 26.68 92.33
C ALA A 187 71.92 25.87 91.66
N ALA A 188 71.63 25.31 90.48
CA ALA A 188 72.62 24.95 89.46
C ALA A 188 72.00 24.93 88.05
N THR A 189 71.94 26.11 87.43
CA THR A 189 72.10 26.28 85.97
C THR A 189 71.00 25.76 85.04
N ALA A 190 69.82 26.36 85.13
CA ALA A 190 68.91 26.53 83.98
C ALA A 190 69.43 27.61 82.98
N LEU A 191 70.73 27.60 82.67
CA LEU A 191 71.40 28.56 81.78
C LEU A 191 72.20 27.82 80.69
N ALA A 192 71.47 27.18 79.78
CA ALA A 192 72.00 26.64 78.53
C ALA A 192 71.12 26.99 77.30
N ASN A 193 70.10 27.83 77.48
CA ASN A 193 69.12 28.18 76.45
C ASN A 193 68.89 29.70 76.38
N ALA A 194 69.94 30.45 76.01
CA ALA A 194 69.80 31.82 75.52
C ALA A 194 70.97 32.17 74.58
N ASN A 195 70.68 32.21 73.28
CA ASN A 195 71.38 32.95 72.24
C ASN A 195 72.90 32.75 72.08
N LYS A 196 73.28 31.82 71.19
CA LYS A 196 74.15 32.21 70.08
C LYS A 196 73.55 31.84 68.73
N VAL A 197 72.59 32.66 68.31
CA VAL A 197 72.27 32.85 66.89
C VAL A 197 73.54 33.34 66.20
N VAL A 198 74.16 32.50 65.38
CA VAL A 198 74.68 32.78 64.02
C VAL A 198 75.01 31.42 63.39
N ALA A 199 74.63 31.25 62.12
CA ALA A 199 74.97 30.11 61.26
C ALA A 199 74.45 28.71 61.67
N THR A 200 73.15 28.46 61.44
CA THR A 200 72.69 27.38 60.53
C THR A 200 71.16 27.45 60.34
N ALA A 201 70.71 28.18 59.32
CA ALA A 201 69.37 27.99 58.76
C ALA A 201 69.36 26.73 57.87
N LYS A 202 69.58 25.56 58.48
CA LYS A 202 69.58 24.24 57.84
C LYS A 202 68.65 23.32 58.66
N THR A 203 68.00 22.37 57.98
CA THR A 203 67.00 21.39 58.50
C THR A 203 65.58 21.88 58.79
N ALA A 204 64.88 22.35 57.75
CA ALA A 204 63.42 22.20 57.63
C ALA A 204 62.92 21.92 56.19
N THR A 205 63.83 21.64 55.25
CA THR A 205 63.51 21.24 53.87
C THR A 205 64.58 20.28 53.37
N GLU A 206 64.40 18.97 53.56
CA GLU A 206 65.15 17.88 52.90
C GLU A 206 64.68 16.49 53.41
N LYS A 207 63.40 16.15 53.17
CA LYS A 207 62.96 14.73 53.10
C LYS A 207 62.72 14.36 51.63
N ALA A 208 63.76 14.57 50.83
CA ALA A 208 63.72 14.49 49.37
C ALA A 208 65.01 13.90 48.78
N ALA A 209 65.56 12.86 49.41
CA ALA A 209 66.65 12.04 48.87
C ALA A 209 66.64 10.64 49.49
N ALA A 210 67.18 9.66 48.74
CA ALA A 210 67.59 8.34 49.21
C ALA A 210 66.51 7.36 49.73
N GLU A 211 65.48 7.09 48.91
CA GLU A 211 64.91 5.71 48.81
C GLU A 211 64.38 5.44 47.39
N LYS A 212 65.15 5.86 46.38
CA LYS A 212 64.84 5.66 44.96
C LYS A 212 66.08 5.22 44.17
N THR A 213 66.60 4.05 44.54
CA THR A 213 67.62 3.31 43.80
C THR A 213 67.23 1.82 43.87
N ALA A 214 67.53 1.04 42.82
CA ALA A 214 67.12 -0.37 42.69
C ALA A 214 65.61 -0.65 42.52
N ALA A 215 64.87 0.27 41.89
CA ALA A 215 63.77 -0.08 40.97
C ALA A 215 64.04 0.49 39.55
N GLU A 216 65.32 0.65 39.21
CA GLU A 216 65.76 0.78 37.83
C GLU A 216 65.76 -0.61 37.19
N LYS A 217 64.90 -0.82 36.18
CA LYS A 217 65.13 -1.61 34.95
C LYS A 217 63.80 -2.02 34.31
N THR A 218 63.18 -1.09 33.59
CA THR A 218 62.21 -1.33 32.46
C THR A 218 61.63 -0.05 31.85
N VAL A 219 62.09 1.16 32.23
CA VAL A 219 61.65 2.46 31.65
C VAL A 219 62.74 3.09 30.75
N ALA A 220 63.62 2.26 30.18
CA ALA A 220 64.58 2.65 29.14
C ALA A 220 64.34 1.93 27.79
N GLU A 221 63.48 0.90 27.73
CA GLU A 221 63.30 0.07 26.51
C GLU A 221 61.84 -0.04 26.00
N LYS A 222 60.88 0.67 26.61
CA LYS A 222 59.51 0.80 26.06
C LYS A 222 59.10 2.21 25.64
N THR A 223 60.04 3.16 25.67
CA THR A 223 59.88 4.50 25.07
C THR A 223 60.56 4.59 23.69
N ALA A 224 60.90 3.44 23.08
CA ALA A 224 61.41 3.33 21.71
C ALA A 224 60.45 2.61 20.74
N ALA A 225 59.36 2.00 21.24
CA ALA A 225 58.37 1.28 20.43
C ALA A 225 57.06 2.06 20.16
N ALA A 226 56.91 3.26 20.75
CA ALA A 226 55.75 4.15 20.54
C ALA A 226 56.09 5.43 19.76
N LYS A 227 57.31 5.52 19.19
CA LYS A 227 57.77 6.61 18.31
C LYS A 227 58.12 6.10 16.89
N ALA A 228 57.44 5.04 16.45
CA ALA A 228 57.59 4.45 15.12
C ALA A 228 56.24 4.17 14.42
N ALA A 229 55.11 4.30 15.14
CA ALA A 229 53.75 4.10 14.60
C ALA A 229 52.99 5.40 14.32
N THR A 230 53.59 6.58 14.60
CA THR A 230 52.97 7.90 14.34
C THR A 230 53.63 8.62 13.16
N ASP A 231 54.94 8.39 12.93
CA ASP A 231 55.68 9.00 11.82
C ASP A 231 55.57 8.20 10.49
N ALA A 232 54.90 7.04 10.50
CA ALA A 232 54.60 6.25 9.30
C ALA A 232 53.22 6.56 8.67
N ALA A 233 52.27 7.13 9.43
CA ALA A 233 50.92 7.43 8.94
C ALA A 233 50.79 8.84 8.30
N VAL A 234 51.87 9.62 8.30
CA VAL A 234 51.94 10.95 7.67
C VAL A 234 52.51 10.87 6.25
N ALA A 235 53.38 9.91 5.95
CA ALA A 235 54.02 9.76 4.64
C ALA A 235 53.10 9.20 3.53
N GLU A 236 52.09 8.39 3.86
CA GLU A 236 51.18 7.81 2.85
C GLU A 236 49.98 8.72 2.51
N LYS A 237 49.81 9.83 3.24
CA LYS A 237 48.71 10.80 3.02
C LYS A 237 49.05 11.91 2.02
N ASP A 238 50.34 12.15 1.78
CA ASP A 238 50.82 13.15 0.82
C ASP A 238 51.00 12.59 -0.61
N ALA A 239 50.93 11.27 -0.80
CA ALA A 239 50.94 10.64 -2.13
C ALA A 239 49.56 10.70 -2.83
N ALA A 240 48.46 10.66 -2.08
CA ALA A 240 47.10 10.62 -2.65
C ALA A 240 46.50 12.00 -3.00
N LYS A 241 47.06 13.10 -2.47
CA LYS A 241 46.65 14.48 -2.84
C LYS A 241 47.26 14.95 -4.17
N LYS A 242 48.27 14.27 -4.71
CA LYS A 242 49.03 14.68 -5.90
C LYS A 242 48.53 14.05 -7.22
N LYS A 243 47.26 13.65 -7.33
CA LYS A 243 46.69 13.16 -8.61
C LYS A 243 45.30 13.67 -8.98
N VAL A 244 44.71 14.56 -8.17
CA VAL A 244 43.44 15.26 -8.49
C VAL A 244 43.66 16.77 -8.72
N ALA A 245 44.75 17.33 -8.19
CA ALA A 245 45.12 18.73 -8.40
C ALA A 245 45.70 19.02 -9.81
N GLU A 246 45.96 18.00 -10.63
CA GLU A 246 46.70 18.13 -11.90
C GLU A 246 45.79 18.10 -13.16
N GLN A 247 44.45 18.05 -13.01
CA GLN A 247 43.50 18.18 -14.12
C GLN A 247 42.58 19.41 -14.06
N VAL A 248 42.74 20.28 -13.06
CA VAL A 248 42.02 21.58 -12.95
C VAL A 248 42.97 22.77 -13.13
N ALA A 249 44.26 22.53 -13.37
CA ALA A 249 45.30 23.54 -13.59
C ALA A 249 45.66 23.76 -15.07
N THR A 250 44.68 23.64 -15.98
CA THR A 250 44.73 24.40 -17.24
C THR A 250 43.55 25.37 -17.28
N LYS A 251 43.82 26.61 -17.71
CA LYS A 251 42.83 27.69 -17.96
C LYS A 251 42.34 28.53 -16.76
N ALA A 252 43.20 28.82 -15.79
CA ALA A 252 42.98 29.92 -14.83
C ALA A 252 44.30 30.62 -14.42
N ALA A 253 45.13 30.98 -15.40
CA ALA A 253 46.37 31.74 -15.22
C ALA A 253 46.53 32.82 -16.29
N ALA A 254 45.60 33.77 -16.32
CA ALA A 254 45.73 35.06 -17.00
C ALA A 254 44.59 36.00 -16.57
N GLU A 255 44.78 36.75 -15.48
CA GLU A 255 44.23 38.10 -15.30
C GLU A 255 44.68 38.73 -13.96
N LYS A 256 44.73 40.07 -13.95
CA LYS A 256 45.24 40.96 -12.88
C LYS A 256 46.77 40.89 -12.62
N THR A 257 47.53 41.98 -12.63
CA THR A 257 47.15 43.42 -12.66
C THR A 257 48.25 44.30 -13.26
N ALA A 258 47.91 45.20 -14.18
CA ALA A 258 48.62 46.45 -14.45
C ALA A 258 47.64 47.43 -15.12
N ALA A 259 47.81 48.74 -14.91
CA ALA A 259 46.82 49.76 -15.27
C ALA A 259 47.25 50.64 -16.45
N GLU A 260 46.26 51.29 -17.06
CA GLU A 260 46.32 52.54 -17.86
C GLU A 260 47.03 52.57 -19.24
N LYS A 261 46.33 53.21 -20.21
CA LYS A 261 46.81 53.74 -21.52
C LYS A 261 47.42 52.70 -22.50
N THR A 262 46.99 52.58 -23.76
CA THR A 262 46.60 53.63 -24.73
C THR A 262 45.53 53.19 -25.76
N LEU A 263 45.08 54.18 -26.55
CA LEU A 263 44.07 54.14 -27.62
C LEU A 263 44.55 53.45 -28.93
N ALA A 264 43.60 53.13 -29.83
CA ALA A 264 43.70 52.49 -31.16
C ALA A 264 43.84 50.94 -31.12
N GLU A 265 43.09 50.12 -31.87
CA GLU A 265 42.18 50.36 -33.02
C GLU A 265 41.03 49.32 -33.10
N LYS A 266 40.03 49.55 -33.97
CA LYS A 266 38.84 48.68 -34.19
C LYS A 266 39.28 47.41 -34.98
N VAL A 267 38.64 46.23 -34.93
CA VAL A 267 37.25 45.83 -35.31
C VAL A 267 36.98 44.38 -34.84
N ALA A 268 35.69 43.97 -34.74
CA ALA A 268 35.14 42.60 -34.70
C ALA A 268 34.53 42.10 -33.36
N ALA A 269 33.38 42.66 -32.98
CA ALA A 269 32.55 42.19 -31.86
C ALA A 269 31.10 41.90 -32.29
N ALA A 270 30.86 40.74 -32.90
CA ALA A 270 29.51 40.19 -33.16
C ALA A 270 29.59 38.67 -33.38
N PRO A 271 29.48 37.83 -32.33
CA PRO A 271 28.25 37.02 -32.23
C PRO A 271 27.81 36.60 -30.80
N LYS A 272 28.45 37.06 -29.71
CA LYS A 272 28.18 36.52 -28.36
C LYS A 272 27.10 37.25 -27.53
N ALA A 273 26.81 38.52 -27.81
CA ALA A 273 25.75 39.25 -27.10
C ALA A 273 24.33 38.79 -27.50
N ALA A 274 24.13 38.43 -28.78
CA ALA A 274 22.84 37.97 -29.28
C ALA A 274 22.37 36.66 -28.60
N ALA A 275 23.26 35.68 -28.43
CA ALA A 275 22.91 34.39 -27.82
C ALA A 275 22.45 34.51 -26.36
N ALA A 276 23.10 35.39 -25.57
CA ALA A 276 22.70 35.64 -24.17
C ALA A 276 21.34 36.35 -24.08
N LEU A 277 21.09 37.34 -24.96
CA LEU A 277 19.81 38.03 -25.03
C LEU A 277 18.67 37.08 -25.45
N THR A 278 18.89 36.24 -26.47
CA THR A 278 17.91 35.26 -26.92
C THR A 278 17.63 34.19 -25.86
N ALA A 279 18.64 33.74 -25.09
CA ALA A 279 18.43 32.80 -23.99
C ALA A 279 17.60 33.41 -22.85
N ALA A 280 17.91 34.66 -22.43
CA ALA A 280 17.13 35.37 -21.43
C ALA A 280 15.68 35.61 -21.88
N GLN A 281 15.48 36.02 -23.14
CA GLN A 281 14.15 36.18 -23.74
C GLN A 281 13.37 34.85 -23.80
N LYS A 282 14.04 33.71 -24.05
CA LYS A 282 13.39 32.39 -24.06
C LYS A 282 12.93 31.97 -22.66
N VAL A 283 13.73 32.22 -21.62
CA VAL A 283 13.37 31.96 -20.22
C VAL A 283 12.22 32.87 -19.77
N GLN A 284 12.26 34.15 -20.15
CA GLN A 284 11.21 35.12 -19.86
C GLN A 284 9.89 34.81 -20.61
N ALA A 285 9.98 34.27 -21.84
CA ALA A 285 8.84 33.77 -22.59
C ALA A 285 8.24 32.49 -21.98
N SER A 286 9.07 31.55 -21.48
CA SER A 286 8.56 30.35 -20.80
C SER A 286 7.94 30.65 -19.45
N SER A 287 8.51 31.57 -18.66
CA SER A 287 7.91 32.00 -17.39
C SER A 287 6.62 32.78 -17.63
N LYS A 288 6.55 33.60 -18.69
CA LYS A 288 5.31 34.27 -19.09
C LYS A 288 4.26 33.27 -19.56
N ALA A 289 4.61 32.29 -20.41
CA ALA A 289 3.68 31.25 -20.84
C ALA A 289 3.18 30.38 -19.66
N ALA A 290 4.02 30.10 -18.67
CA ALA A 290 3.61 29.42 -17.44
C ALA A 290 2.68 30.27 -16.57
N ALA A 291 2.94 31.58 -16.45
CA ALA A 291 2.08 32.52 -15.73
C ALA A 291 0.73 32.74 -16.45
N ASP A 292 0.74 32.85 -17.78
CA ASP A 292 -0.47 32.98 -18.61
C ASP A 292 -1.30 31.68 -18.56
N LYS A 293 -0.65 30.50 -18.56
CA LYS A 293 -1.31 29.21 -18.32
C LYS A 293 -1.93 29.13 -16.93
N ALA A 294 -1.19 29.50 -15.87
CA ALA A 294 -1.70 29.53 -14.50
C ALA A 294 -2.84 30.55 -14.32
N ALA A 295 -2.79 31.70 -15.02
CA ALA A 295 -3.87 32.68 -15.04
C ALA A 295 -5.10 32.17 -15.80
N ALA A 296 -4.91 31.47 -16.92
CA ALA A 296 -5.99 30.82 -17.67
C ALA A 296 -6.63 29.68 -16.84
N GLU A 297 -5.83 28.85 -16.17
CA GLU A 297 -6.29 27.80 -15.24
C GLU A 297 -7.03 28.39 -14.04
N LYS A 298 -6.53 29.48 -13.44
CA LYS A 298 -7.22 30.21 -12.36
C LYS A 298 -8.53 30.84 -12.84
N THR A 299 -8.58 31.37 -14.06
CA THR A 299 -9.80 31.95 -14.65
C THR A 299 -10.82 30.85 -14.98
N ALA A 300 -10.38 29.72 -15.54
CA ALA A 300 -11.20 28.55 -15.77
C ALA A 300 -11.73 27.96 -14.45
N ALA A 301 -10.89 27.88 -13.41
CA ALA A 301 -11.31 27.44 -12.08
C ALA A 301 -12.32 28.41 -11.45
N THR A 302 -12.14 29.72 -11.60
CA THR A 302 -13.07 30.74 -11.08
C THR A 302 -14.43 30.66 -11.80
N LYS A 303 -14.43 30.52 -13.13
CA LYS A 303 -15.64 30.29 -13.93
C LYS A 303 -16.33 28.96 -13.55
N LEU A 304 -15.56 27.88 -13.42
CA LEU A 304 -16.04 26.58 -12.98
C LEU A 304 -16.65 26.63 -11.57
N VAL A 305 -16.10 27.44 -10.65
CA VAL A 305 -16.69 27.67 -9.32
C VAL A 305 -18.01 28.43 -9.44
N ALA A 306 -18.10 29.48 -10.26
CA ALA A 306 -19.35 30.21 -10.49
C ALA A 306 -20.45 29.31 -11.10
N ASP A 307 -20.10 28.53 -12.13
CA ASP A 307 -21.00 27.57 -12.79
C ASP A 307 -21.44 26.47 -11.80
N LYS A 308 -20.51 25.94 -10.98
CA LYS A 308 -20.83 25.01 -9.89
C LYS A 308 -21.77 25.63 -8.85
N THR A 309 -21.58 26.89 -8.46
CA THR A 309 -22.45 27.58 -7.49
C THR A 309 -23.85 27.78 -8.06
N ALA A 310 -23.99 28.14 -9.34
CA ALA A 310 -25.29 28.26 -10.01
C ALA A 310 -26.03 26.91 -10.09
N VAL A 311 -25.32 25.84 -10.45
CA VAL A 311 -25.87 24.49 -10.52
C VAL A 311 -26.27 23.97 -9.13
N VAL A 312 -25.44 24.15 -8.11
CA VAL A 312 -25.80 23.80 -6.71
C VAL A 312 -27.07 24.54 -6.29
N LYS A 313 -27.20 25.85 -6.55
CA LYS A 313 -28.41 26.62 -6.24
C LYS A 313 -29.66 26.02 -6.89
N LYS A 314 -29.55 25.57 -8.14
CA LYS A 314 -30.64 24.92 -8.88
C LYS A 314 -30.97 23.55 -8.29
N THR A 315 -29.99 22.69 -8.09
CA THR A 315 -30.19 21.35 -7.50
C THR A 315 -30.75 21.42 -6.08
N THR A 316 -30.37 22.41 -5.26
CA THR A 316 -30.96 22.63 -3.92
C THR A 316 -32.43 23.05 -4.01
N ALA A 317 -32.81 23.85 -5.00
CA ALA A 317 -34.21 24.20 -5.25
C ALA A 317 -35.03 22.97 -5.74
N ASP A 318 -34.46 22.16 -6.63
CA ASP A 318 -35.08 20.94 -7.16
C ASP A 318 -35.27 19.87 -6.04
N LEU A 319 -34.30 19.73 -5.13
CA LEU A 319 -34.41 18.88 -3.94
C LEU A 319 -35.49 19.38 -2.97
N ALA A 320 -35.50 20.67 -2.63
CA ALA A 320 -36.48 21.26 -1.71
C ALA A 320 -37.92 21.22 -2.27
N ALA A 321 -38.09 21.31 -3.60
CA ALA A 321 -39.38 21.12 -4.26
C ALA A 321 -39.90 19.68 -4.11
N ALA A 322 -39.01 18.69 -4.02
CA ALA A 322 -39.35 17.29 -3.94
C ALA A 322 -39.57 16.78 -2.51
N ASP A 323 -38.84 17.27 -1.51
CA ASP A 323 -39.18 17.02 -0.09
C ASP A 323 -40.63 17.46 0.20
N LYS A 324 -41.05 18.57 -0.42
CA LYS A 324 -42.43 19.08 -0.37
C LYS A 324 -43.43 18.15 -1.09
N ALA A 325 -43.02 17.47 -2.15
CA ALA A 325 -43.84 16.48 -2.86
C ALA A 325 -43.96 15.16 -2.08
N ALA A 326 -42.88 14.69 -1.45
CA ALA A 326 -42.88 13.51 -0.58
C ALA A 326 -43.74 13.72 0.68
N ALA A 327 -43.69 14.92 1.28
CA ALA A 327 -44.59 15.30 2.37
C ALA A 327 -46.07 15.24 1.96
N ALA A 328 -46.41 15.74 0.77
CA ALA A 328 -47.79 15.69 0.25
C ALA A 328 -48.27 14.25 -0.03
N ALA A 329 -47.40 13.37 -0.53
CA ALA A 329 -47.73 11.95 -0.75
C ALA A 329 -48.07 11.25 0.59
N LYS A 330 -47.35 11.58 1.66
CA LYS A 330 -47.58 11.02 3.01
C LYS A 330 -48.95 11.40 3.60
N THR A 331 -49.54 12.52 3.16
CA THR A 331 -50.87 12.98 3.57
C THR A 331 -52.01 12.29 2.79
N ALA A 332 -51.74 11.76 1.59
CA ALA A 332 -52.76 11.09 0.77
C ALA A 332 -53.08 9.65 1.24
N ALA A 333 -52.23 9.04 2.07
CA ALA A 333 -52.31 7.63 2.48
C ALA A 333 -53.43 7.29 3.50
N GLN A 334 -54.45 8.14 3.66
CA GLN A 334 -55.52 8.00 4.66
C GLN A 334 -56.95 7.91 4.05
N LYS A 335 -57.10 7.67 2.74
CA LYS A 335 -58.42 7.60 2.07
C LYS A 335 -58.74 6.22 1.45
N PRO A 336 -60.03 5.90 1.19
CA PRO A 336 -60.48 4.52 0.89
C PRO A 336 -60.12 3.98 -0.50
N ASN A 337 -60.30 2.66 -0.64
CA ASN A 337 -59.58 1.75 -1.56
C ASN A 337 -59.55 2.08 -3.07
N ALA A 338 -60.48 2.86 -3.62
CA ALA A 338 -60.49 3.21 -5.05
C ALA A 338 -59.53 4.35 -5.39
N GLU A 339 -59.45 5.37 -4.54
CA GLU A 339 -58.45 6.44 -4.66
C GLU A 339 -57.04 5.89 -4.40
N LYS A 340 -56.90 4.81 -3.62
CA LYS A 340 -55.61 4.21 -3.29
C LYS A 340 -54.87 3.69 -4.52
N VAL A 341 -55.50 2.96 -5.44
CA VAL A 341 -54.81 2.43 -6.64
C VAL A 341 -54.38 3.57 -7.57
N ALA A 342 -55.19 4.62 -7.69
CA ALA A 342 -54.81 5.83 -8.43
C ALA A 342 -53.69 6.61 -7.74
N ALA A 343 -53.72 6.72 -6.40
CA ALA A 343 -52.68 7.36 -5.61
C ALA A 343 -51.37 6.57 -5.64
N ASP A 344 -51.39 5.24 -5.51
CA ASP A 344 -50.23 4.36 -5.60
C ASP A 344 -49.61 4.44 -7.01
N LYS A 345 -50.43 4.53 -8.07
CA LYS A 345 -49.96 4.79 -9.44
C LYS A 345 -49.32 6.18 -9.57
N VAL A 346 -49.96 7.23 -9.05
CA VAL A 346 -49.42 8.61 -9.06
C VAL A 346 -48.15 8.73 -8.22
N VAL A 347 -48.04 7.97 -7.12
CA VAL A 347 -46.81 7.86 -6.31
C VAL A 347 -45.73 7.13 -7.08
N ALA A 348 -46.03 6.00 -7.74
CA ALA A 348 -45.06 5.30 -8.59
C ALA A 348 -44.59 6.15 -9.79
N GLU A 349 -45.48 6.90 -10.43
CA GLU A 349 -45.15 7.84 -11.50
C GLU A 349 -44.29 9.02 -10.99
N LYS A 350 -44.60 9.56 -9.80
CA LYS A 350 -43.79 10.60 -9.15
C LYS A 350 -42.43 10.08 -8.68
N ASP A 351 -42.36 8.87 -8.14
CA ASP A 351 -41.10 8.20 -7.77
C ASP A 351 -40.24 7.91 -9.00
N ALA A 352 -40.85 7.50 -10.12
CA ALA A 352 -40.15 7.32 -11.39
C ALA A 352 -39.62 8.66 -11.93
N ALA A 353 -40.44 9.72 -11.92
CA ALA A 353 -40.03 11.07 -12.31
C ALA A 353 -38.94 11.63 -11.39
N TRP A 354 -39.02 11.35 -10.08
CA TRP A 354 -38.03 11.73 -9.07
C TRP A 354 -36.70 10.99 -9.27
N LYS A 355 -36.72 9.67 -9.45
CA LYS A 355 -35.52 8.88 -9.80
C LYS A 355 -34.89 9.37 -11.11
N ALA A 356 -35.70 9.73 -12.11
CA ALA A 356 -35.22 10.33 -13.36
C ALA A 356 -34.61 11.74 -13.16
N ALA A 357 -35.21 12.57 -12.31
CA ALA A 357 -34.68 13.88 -11.97
C ALA A 357 -33.36 13.78 -11.19
N ILE A 358 -33.25 12.84 -10.23
CA ILE A 358 -31.99 12.52 -9.53
C ILE A 358 -30.94 12.06 -10.53
N ALA A 359 -31.24 11.09 -11.40
CA ALA A 359 -30.29 10.60 -12.41
C ALA A 359 -29.82 11.72 -13.34
N LYS A 360 -30.73 12.57 -13.84
CA LYS A 360 -30.39 13.73 -14.67
C LYS A 360 -29.52 14.74 -13.92
N SER A 361 -29.79 14.94 -12.62
CA SER A 361 -29.01 15.83 -11.76
C SER A 361 -27.64 15.23 -11.44
N ALA A 362 -27.52 13.92 -11.23
CA ALA A 362 -26.26 13.21 -11.03
C ALA A 362 -25.38 13.23 -12.29
N VAL A 363 -25.96 13.03 -13.49
CA VAL A 363 -25.25 13.22 -14.78
C VAL A 363 -24.81 14.68 -14.94
N THR A 364 -25.69 15.64 -14.64
CA THR A 364 -25.34 17.08 -14.68
C THR A 364 -24.21 17.41 -13.69
N LEU A 365 -24.24 16.83 -12.49
CA LEU A 365 -23.25 17.03 -11.44
C LEU A 365 -21.91 16.36 -11.75
N ALA A 366 -21.92 15.15 -12.33
CA ALA A 366 -20.72 14.48 -12.82
C ALA A 366 -20.07 15.32 -13.94
N ASN A 367 -20.85 15.75 -14.92
CA ASN A 367 -20.38 16.58 -16.04
C ASN A 367 -19.87 17.97 -15.59
N THR A 368 -20.47 18.59 -14.58
CA THR A 368 -20.03 19.90 -14.04
C THR A 368 -18.95 19.82 -12.95
N ARG A 369 -18.73 18.65 -12.35
CA ARG A 369 -17.61 18.40 -11.42
C ARG A 369 -16.40 17.73 -12.09
N GLY A 370 -16.55 17.23 -13.32
CA GLY A 370 -15.50 16.54 -14.06
C GLY A 370 -15.29 15.09 -13.62
N GLY A 371 -16.33 14.42 -13.11
CA GLY A 371 -16.27 13.01 -12.74
C GLY A 371 -16.47 12.06 -13.93
N LEU A 372 -16.48 10.75 -13.66
CA LEU A 372 -16.83 9.72 -14.64
C LEU A 372 -18.31 9.79 -15.06
N THR A 373 -18.62 9.34 -16.27
CA THR A 373 -19.99 9.32 -16.83
C THR A 373 -20.85 8.29 -16.08
N PRO A 374 -22.00 8.67 -15.48
CA PRO A 374 -22.89 7.71 -14.84
C PRO A 374 -23.57 6.77 -15.85
N LEU A 375 -23.66 5.49 -15.51
CA LEU A 375 -24.42 4.49 -16.25
C LEU A 375 -25.89 4.94 -16.39
N ALA A 376 -26.43 4.83 -17.60
CA ALA A 376 -27.83 5.10 -17.88
C ALA A 376 -28.75 4.22 -17.01
N ALA A 377 -29.76 4.83 -16.37
CA ALA A 377 -30.60 4.14 -15.38
C ALA A 377 -31.41 2.95 -15.96
N ASN A 378 -31.68 2.94 -17.26
CA ASN A 378 -32.32 1.84 -17.98
C ASN A 378 -31.36 0.67 -18.30
N ALA A 379 -30.05 0.86 -18.18
CA ALA A 379 -29.05 -0.19 -18.31
C ALA A 379 -28.77 -0.91 -16.98
N TRP A 380 -29.39 -0.49 -15.87
CA TRP A 380 -29.31 -1.17 -14.58
C TRP A 380 -30.09 -2.49 -14.60
N ASP A 381 -29.43 -3.58 -14.21
CA ASP A 381 -29.99 -4.93 -14.21
C ASP A 381 -29.49 -5.76 -13.02
N TYR A 382 -29.98 -6.99 -12.88
CA TYR A 382 -29.59 -7.92 -11.81
C TYR A 382 -28.09 -8.26 -11.82
N ALA A 383 -27.47 -8.41 -12.99
CA ALA A 383 -26.04 -8.75 -13.11
C ALA A 383 -25.16 -7.58 -12.67
N LYS A 384 -25.54 -6.34 -12.97
CA LYS A 384 -24.89 -5.11 -12.49
C LYS A 384 -25.09 -4.90 -11.00
N ALA A 385 -26.29 -5.20 -10.46
CA ALA A 385 -26.53 -5.21 -9.02
C ALA A 385 -25.65 -6.26 -8.30
N ARG A 386 -25.49 -7.45 -8.88
CA ARG A 386 -24.58 -8.48 -8.34
C ARG A 386 -23.13 -8.05 -8.43
N HIS A 387 -22.69 -7.49 -9.56
CA HIS A 387 -21.34 -6.95 -9.71
C HIS A 387 -21.05 -5.90 -8.64
N LEU A 388 -21.94 -4.92 -8.44
CA LEU A 388 -21.79 -3.91 -7.38
C LEU A 388 -21.57 -4.56 -6.01
N LEU A 389 -22.39 -5.54 -5.60
CA LEU A 389 -22.24 -6.21 -4.29
C LEU A 389 -20.97 -7.06 -4.17
N VAL A 390 -20.57 -7.74 -5.23
CA VAL A 390 -19.36 -8.59 -5.25
C VAL A 390 -18.08 -7.75 -5.24
N ARG A 391 -18.07 -6.60 -5.94
CA ARG A 391 -16.91 -5.69 -6.00
C ARG A 391 -16.81 -4.79 -4.78
N SER A 392 -17.90 -4.15 -4.37
CA SER A 392 -17.96 -3.32 -3.15
C SER A 392 -17.89 -4.16 -1.86
N GLY A 393 -18.29 -5.43 -1.89
CA GLY A 393 -18.20 -6.36 -0.78
C GLY A 393 -17.33 -7.57 -1.09
N PHE A 394 -17.85 -8.77 -0.81
CA PHE A 394 -17.17 -10.04 -1.11
C PHE A 394 -18.08 -11.03 -1.85
N GLY A 395 -19.40 -10.92 -1.66
CA GLY A 395 -20.44 -11.82 -2.16
C GLY A 395 -21.79 -11.42 -1.55
N ALA A 396 -22.88 -11.92 -2.14
CA ALA A 396 -24.25 -11.64 -1.71
C ALA A 396 -25.23 -12.70 -2.21
N THR A 397 -26.23 -13.01 -1.39
CA THR A 397 -27.33 -13.92 -1.75
C THR A 397 -28.19 -13.36 -2.88
N PRO A 398 -28.90 -14.20 -3.66
CA PRO A 398 -29.82 -13.74 -4.70
C PRO A 398 -30.88 -12.77 -4.21
N ASP A 399 -31.35 -12.92 -2.96
CA ASP A 399 -32.35 -12.04 -2.36
C ASP A 399 -31.77 -10.65 -2.04
N GLU A 400 -30.51 -10.56 -1.61
CA GLU A 400 -29.81 -9.29 -1.41
C GLU A 400 -29.55 -8.58 -2.75
N VAL A 401 -29.16 -9.32 -3.78
CA VAL A 401 -29.01 -8.79 -5.14
C VAL A 401 -30.36 -8.28 -5.67
N ALA A 402 -31.44 -9.05 -5.52
CA ALA A 402 -32.78 -8.66 -5.97
C ALA A 402 -33.29 -7.41 -5.24
N LYS A 403 -33.08 -7.31 -3.92
CA LYS A 403 -33.39 -6.11 -3.13
C LYS A 403 -32.61 -4.89 -3.64
N LEU A 404 -31.30 -5.03 -3.84
CA LEU A 404 -30.46 -3.92 -4.32
C LEU A 404 -30.85 -3.50 -5.75
N HIS A 405 -31.12 -4.46 -6.63
CA HIS A 405 -31.60 -4.22 -7.98
C HIS A 405 -32.89 -3.37 -7.96
N ALA A 406 -33.87 -3.74 -7.12
CA ALA A 406 -35.16 -3.06 -7.00
C ALA A 406 -35.09 -1.61 -6.48
N LEU A 407 -34.03 -1.23 -5.74
CA LEU A 407 -33.81 0.17 -5.36
C LEU A 407 -33.57 1.06 -6.60
N GLY A 408 -32.87 0.52 -7.60
CA GLY A 408 -32.33 1.23 -8.75
C GLY A 408 -30.93 1.80 -8.48
N LEU A 409 -30.13 1.95 -9.53
CA LEU A 409 -28.69 2.29 -9.50
C LEU A 409 -28.28 3.31 -8.43
N HIS A 410 -28.91 4.50 -8.38
CA HIS A 410 -28.49 5.58 -7.48
C HIS A 410 -28.71 5.21 -6.01
N ALA A 411 -29.92 4.75 -5.66
CA ALA A 411 -30.24 4.32 -4.30
C ALA A 411 -29.47 3.05 -3.89
N ALA A 412 -29.11 2.18 -4.84
CA ALA A 412 -28.22 1.05 -4.63
C ALA A 412 -26.79 1.48 -4.25
N VAL A 413 -26.22 2.45 -4.99
CA VAL A 413 -24.89 2.99 -4.67
C VAL A 413 -24.90 3.76 -3.35
N ASP A 414 -25.93 4.56 -3.07
CA ASP A 414 -26.09 5.23 -1.78
C ASP A 414 -26.22 4.23 -0.63
N PHE A 415 -26.98 3.14 -0.79
CA PHE A 415 -27.11 2.07 0.21
C PHE A 415 -25.76 1.42 0.56
N VAL A 416 -24.92 1.22 -0.45
CA VAL A 416 -23.60 0.58 -0.33
C VAL A 416 -22.53 1.52 0.23
N VAL A 417 -22.51 2.79 -0.21
CA VAL A 417 -21.48 3.77 0.19
C VAL A 417 -21.82 4.43 1.53
N ASP A 418 -23.09 4.76 1.79
CA ASP A 418 -23.51 5.32 3.08
C ASP A 418 -23.75 4.21 4.11
N PHE A 419 -22.83 3.26 4.22
CA PHE A 419 -22.95 2.07 5.07
C PHE A 419 -23.16 2.40 6.56
N ASP A 420 -22.81 3.62 6.99
CA ASP A 420 -23.06 4.09 8.36
C ASP A 420 -24.55 4.26 8.69
N LYS A 421 -25.39 4.41 7.68
CA LYS A 421 -26.87 4.40 7.82
C LYS A 421 -27.43 2.98 8.02
N GLN A 422 -26.63 1.95 7.72
CA GLN A 422 -27.02 0.54 7.90
C GLN A 422 -26.76 0.08 9.34
N PRO A 423 -27.48 -0.95 9.83
CA PRO A 423 -27.17 -1.59 11.10
C PRO A 423 -25.69 -1.98 11.22
N THR A 424 -25.18 -2.08 12.44
CA THR A 424 -23.81 -2.55 12.72
C THR A 424 -23.86 -3.79 13.60
N VAL A 425 -22.89 -4.70 13.43
CA VAL A 425 -22.70 -5.85 14.31
C VAL A 425 -21.45 -5.62 15.15
N LYS A 426 -21.63 -5.63 16.47
CA LYS A 426 -20.55 -5.45 17.45
C LYS A 426 -19.79 -6.75 17.70
N ILE A 427 -19.03 -7.20 16.71
CA ILE A 427 -18.04 -8.26 16.87
C ILE A 427 -16.83 -7.65 17.60
N ALA A 428 -16.72 -7.93 18.90
CA ALA A 428 -15.71 -7.36 19.79
C ALA A 428 -14.40 -8.17 19.76
N PHE A 429 -13.26 -7.49 19.90
CA PHE A 429 -11.96 -8.15 20.07
C PHE A 429 -11.48 -7.99 21.53
N SER A 430 -11.32 -9.11 22.24
CA SER A 430 -10.77 -9.14 23.60
C SER A 430 -9.23 -9.17 23.62
N GLY A 431 -8.63 -8.26 22.85
CA GLY A 431 -7.17 -8.06 22.82
C GLY A 431 -6.69 -7.26 24.01
N LEU A 432 -5.57 -7.66 24.59
CA LEU A 432 -4.87 -6.91 25.64
C LEU A 432 -3.55 -6.35 25.10
N PRO A 433 -3.14 -5.14 25.53
CA PRO A 433 -1.80 -4.64 25.23
C PRO A 433 -0.70 -5.57 25.77
N PRO A 434 0.53 -5.54 25.21
CA PRO A 434 1.62 -6.38 25.69
C PRO A 434 2.00 -6.08 27.15
N ASP A 435 2.27 -7.12 27.94
CA ASP A 435 2.79 -6.98 29.31
C ASP A 435 4.06 -6.11 29.34
N ARG A 436 4.10 -5.16 30.28
CA ARG A 436 5.35 -4.51 30.68
C ARG A 436 6.22 -5.51 31.44
N PRO A 437 7.51 -5.68 31.08
CA PRO A 437 8.45 -6.42 31.90
C PRO A 437 8.57 -5.82 33.31
N ASP A 438 8.63 -6.68 34.31
CA ASP A 438 8.93 -6.27 35.67
C ASP A 438 10.38 -5.77 35.73
N PRO A 439 10.67 -4.61 36.34
CA PRO A 439 12.04 -4.08 36.48
C PRO A 439 13.04 -5.05 37.14
N LEU A 440 12.56 -6.04 37.89
CA LEU A 440 13.36 -7.08 38.54
C LEU A 440 13.71 -8.26 37.61
N GLU A 441 13.15 -8.37 36.41
CA GLU A 441 13.43 -9.50 35.48
C GLU A 441 14.90 -9.61 35.04
N GLY A 442 15.63 -8.49 35.05
CA GLY A 442 17.07 -8.48 34.86
C GLY A 442 17.83 -9.25 35.94
N LYS A 443 17.25 -9.42 37.13
CA LYS A 443 17.84 -10.13 38.28
C LYS A 443 17.55 -11.64 38.29
N TYR A 444 16.56 -12.11 37.52
CA TYR A 444 16.29 -13.55 37.40
C TYR A 444 17.37 -14.26 36.58
N SER A 445 17.54 -15.56 36.83
CA SER A 445 18.43 -16.41 36.04
C SER A 445 18.00 -16.46 34.57
N THR A 446 18.95 -16.75 33.68
CA THR A 446 18.72 -16.84 32.23
C THR A 446 17.59 -17.84 31.90
N GLU A 447 17.53 -18.97 32.60
CA GLU A 447 16.48 -19.99 32.42
C GLU A 447 15.08 -19.44 32.76
N VAL A 448 14.94 -18.75 33.89
CA VAL A 448 13.66 -18.13 34.31
C VAL A 448 13.26 -17.03 33.33
N ARG A 449 14.20 -16.17 32.92
CA ARG A 449 13.95 -15.10 31.93
C ARG A 449 13.52 -15.67 30.58
N ASN A 450 14.13 -16.77 30.14
CA ASN A 450 13.74 -17.47 28.91
C ASN A 450 12.33 -18.06 29.01
N ARG A 451 11.96 -18.67 30.15
CA ARG A 451 10.57 -19.14 30.39
C ARG A 451 9.55 -18.00 30.35
N ILE A 452 9.85 -16.87 30.98
CA ILE A 452 8.97 -15.67 30.96
C ILE A 452 8.79 -15.15 29.52
N ASN A 453 9.89 -15.02 28.77
CA ASN A 453 9.85 -14.54 27.38
C ASN A 453 9.12 -15.52 26.43
N ALA A 454 9.27 -16.83 26.64
CA ALA A 454 8.49 -17.84 25.92
C ALA A 454 6.99 -17.74 26.26
N ALA A 455 6.61 -17.54 27.53
CA ALA A 455 5.23 -17.37 27.95
C ALA A 455 4.59 -16.09 27.38
N ARG A 456 5.35 -14.99 27.23
CA ARG A 456 4.90 -13.79 26.49
C ARG A 456 4.68 -14.10 25.01
N THR A 457 5.68 -14.69 24.36
CA THR A 457 5.63 -15.04 22.93
C THR A 457 4.44 -15.94 22.60
N ASN A 458 4.15 -16.94 23.44
CA ASN A 458 3.03 -17.85 23.26
C ASN A 458 1.68 -17.14 23.40
N ARG A 459 1.51 -16.26 24.39
CA ARG A 459 0.28 -15.45 24.56
C ARG A 459 0.06 -14.49 23.38
N GLU A 460 1.13 -13.87 22.90
CA GLU A 460 1.08 -12.93 21.78
C GLU A 460 0.77 -13.65 20.46
N ASN A 461 1.35 -14.83 20.20
CA ASN A 461 0.97 -15.68 19.06
C ASN A 461 -0.50 -16.14 19.12
N ALA A 462 -0.99 -16.50 20.31
CA ALA A 462 -2.41 -16.85 20.51
C ALA A 462 -3.33 -15.63 20.34
N GLN A 463 -2.84 -14.42 20.63
CA GLN A 463 -3.56 -13.18 20.40
C GLN A 463 -3.65 -12.80 18.92
N LEU A 464 -2.56 -12.97 18.15
CA LEU A 464 -2.57 -12.81 16.69
C LEU A 464 -3.59 -13.76 16.03
N ALA A 465 -3.61 -15.02 16.47
CA ALA A 465 -4.58 -16.00 15.97
C ALA A 465 -6.01 -15.50 16.21
N ARG A 466 -6.35 -15.11 17.44
CA ARG A 466 -7.67 -14.50 17.75
C ARG A 466 -7.97 -13.25 16.91
N LEU A 467 -6.97 -12.40 16.64
CA LEU A 467 -7.14 -11.19 15.84
C LEU A 467 -7.49 -11.50 14.37
N ARG A 468 -6.84 -12.50 13.76
CA ARG A 468 -7.19 -12.94 12.40
C ARG A 468 -8.60 -13.53 12.34
N LEU A 469 -8.96 -14.40 13.29
CA LEU A 469 -10.31 -14.99 13.34
C LEU A 469 -11.38 -13.92 13.54
N TRP A 470 -11.17 -12.96 14.45
CA TRP A 470 -12.05 -11.80 14.64
C TRP A 470 -12.26 -11.00 13.36
N TRP A 471 -11.20 -10.72 12.58
CA TRP A 471 -11.38 -9.97 11.33
C TRP A 471 -12.10 -10.81 10.26
N LEU A 472 -11.84 -12.12 10.18
CA LEU A 472 -12.57 -13.02 9.29
C LEU A 472 -14.07 -13.11 9.62
N GLU A 473 -14.41 -13.14 10.90
CA GLU A 473 -15.79 -13.06 11.39
C GLU A 473 -16.47 -11.78 10.88
N ARG A 474 -15.80 -10.63 11.02
CA ARG A 474 -16.30 -9.35 10.49
C ARG A 474 -16.46 -9.34 8.97
N LEU A 475 -15.49 -9.89 8.23
CA LEU A 475 -15.53 -9.98 6.77
C LEU A 475 -16.71 -10.84 6.27
N VAL A 476 -17.05 -11.91 6.98
CA VAL A 476 -18.19 -12.78 6.66
C VAL A 476 -19.51 -12.16 7.12
N GLU A 477 -19.64 -11.78 8.39
CA GLU A 477 -20.94 -11.49 9.01
C GLU A 477 -21.37 -10.01 8.96
N SER A 478 -20.47 -9.07 8.67
CA SER A 478 -20.82 -7.64 8.67
C SER A 478 -21.92 -7.31 7.64
N PRO A 479 -22.99 -6.60 8.03
CA PRO A 479 -23.97 -6.01 7.11
C PRO A 479 -23.43 -4.77 6.39
N ARG A 480 -22.21 -4.32 6.71
CA ARG A 480 -21.50 -3.19 6.08
C ARG A 480 -20.31 -3.69 5.26
N PRO A 481 -20.54 -4.41 4.13
CA PRO A 481 -19.47 -5.10 3.43
C PRO A 481 -18.44 -4.14 2.80
N LEU A 482 -18.86 -2.94 2.35
CA LEU A 482 -17.92 -1.94 1.82
C LEU A 482 -16.94 -1.43 2.88
N GLN A 483 -17.38 -1.26 4.13
CA GLN A 483 -16.52 -0.82 5.22
C GLN A 483 -15.35 -1.80 5.43
N GLU A 484 -15.64 -3.10 5.51
CA GLU A 484 -14.61 -4.13 5.68
C GLU A 484 -13.79 -4.35 4.39
N LYS A 485 -14.39 -4.18 3.20
CA LYS A 485 -13.69 -4.24 1.91
C LYS A 485 -12.67 -3.11 1.75
N LEU A 486 -13.03 -1.88 2.14
CA LEU A 486 -12.11 -0.74 2.20
C LEU A 486 -11.08 -0.90 3.33
N THR A 487 -11.45 -1.45 4.48
CA THR A 487 -10.49 -1.79 5.56
C THR A 487 -9.40 -2.74 5.05
N LEU A 488 -9.78 -3.77 4.27
CA LEU A 488 -8.84 -4.71 3.64
C LEU A 488 -7.97 -4.03 2.56
N PHE A 489 -8.55 -3.13 1.76
CA PHE A 489 -7.81 -2.33 0.80
C PHE A 489 -6.77 -1.44 1.48
N TRP A 490 -7.16 -0.67 2.50
CA TRP A 490 -6.24 0.24 3.20
C TRP A 490 -5.13 -0.49 3.94
N HIS A 491 -5.42 -1.62 4.57
CA HIS A 491 -4.38 -2.47 5.17
C HIS A 491 -3.44 -3.11 4.11
N GLY A 492 -3.92 -3.31 2.88
CA GLY A 492 -3.10 -3.72 1.75
C GLY A 492 -2.29 -2.58 1.13
N HIS A 493 -2.78 -1.33 1.19
CA HIS A 493 -2.13 -0.13 0.63
C HIS A 493 -1.07 0.43 1.59
N PHE A 494 -1.44 0.66 2.85
CA PHE A 494 -0.55 1.03 3.95
C PHE A 494 0.06 -0.24 4.57
N ALA A 495 0.75 -1.03 3.74
CA ALA A 495 1.17 -2.39 4.08
C ALA A 495 2.16 -2.40 5.26
N THR A 496 1.80 -3.13 6.32
CA THR A 496 2.66 -3.34 7.50
C THR A 496 2.66 -4.82 7.91
N GLN A 497 3.80 -5.33 8.35
CA GLN A 497 3.98 -6.75 8.65
C GLN A 497 4.04 -7.05 10.14
N TYR A 498 3.18 -7.97 10.59
CA TYR A 498 3.19 -8.46 11.96
C TYR A 498 4.54 -9.00 12.39
N ASN A 499 5.23 -9.79 11.55
CA ASN A 499 6.49 -10.44 11.94
C ASN A 499 7.62 -9.45 12.30
N THR A 500 7.56 -8.21 11.80
CA THR A 500 8.49 -7.12 12.13
C THR A 500 8.07 -6.38 13.41
N VAL A 501 6.79 -6.03 13.52
CA VAL A 501 6.26 -5.21 14.61
C VAL A 501 6.00 -6.03 15.89
N ARG A 502 5.41 -7.22 15.76
CA ARG A 502 5.09 -8.20 16.81
C ARG A 502 4.25 -7.65 17.99
N ASN A 503 3.16 -6.97 17.65
CA ASN A 503 2.22 -6.40 18.62
C ASN A 503 0.78 -6.43 18.06
N SER A 504 0.04 -7.49 18.35
CA SER A 504 -1.32 -7.74 17.87
C SER A 504 -2.30 -6.67 18.33
N TYR A 505 -2.11 -6.12 19.53
CA TYR A 505 -2.96 -5.03 20.02
C TYR A 505 -2.76 -3.75 19.19
N ALA A 506 -1.52 -3.43 18.80
CA ALA A 506 -1.25 -2.32 17.88
C ALA A 506 -1.88 -2.56 16.48
N PHE A 507 -1.80 -3.78 15.93
CA PHE A 507 -2.49 -4.12 14.66
C PHE A 507 -4.01 -4.05 14.76
N TYR A 508 -4.59 -4.38 15.91
CA TYR A 508 -6.01 -4.16 16.16
C TYR A 508 -6.37 -2.67 16.07
N LEU A 509 -5.61 -1.79 16.72
CA LEU A 509 -5.82 -0.35 16.65
C LEU A 509 -5.65 0.20 15.23
N GLN A 510 -4.60 -0.22 14.51
CA GLN A 510 -4.40 0.15 13.11
C GLN A 510 -5.56 -0.34 12.21
N ASN A 511 -6.09 -1.54 12.47
CA ASN A 511 -7.27 -2.06 11.77
C ASN A 511 -8.55 -1.25 12.08
N GLN A 512 -8.69 -0.70 13.29
CA GLN A 512 -9.77 0.24 13.59
C GLN A 512 -9.56 1.58 12.87
N LEU A 513 -8.35 2.14 12.84
CA LEU A 513 -8.05 3.34 12.05
C LEU A 513 -8.47 3.17 10.58
N PHE A 514 -8.12 2.04 9.95
CA PHE A 514 -8.55 1.72 8.58
C PHE A 514 -10.07 1.55 8.42
N ARG A 515 -10.77 1.09 9.46
CA ARG A 515 -12.23 0.86 9.45
C ARG A 515 -13.02 2.15 9.68
N ASP A 516 -12.55 3.00 10.58
CA ASP A 516 -13.17 4.26 10.95
C ASP A 516 -13.01 5.29 9.82
N HIS A 517 -11.87 5.27 9.12
CA HIS A 517 -11.63 6.11 7.94
C HIS A 517 -11.96 5.43 6.60
N ALA A 518 -12.56 4.23 6.60
CA ALA A 518 -12.71 3.36 5.42
C ALA A 518 -13.18 4.09 4.15
N ALA A 519 -14.24 4.90 4.26
CA ALA A 519 -14.75 5.79 3.20
C ALA A 519 -14.78 7.27 3.61
N GLY A 520 -14.02 7.65 4.64
CA GLY A 520 -13.93 9.01 5.17
C GLY A 520 -12.94 9.89 4.40
N ASN A 521 -12.22 10.77 5.09
CA ASN A 521 -11.23 11.63 4.48
C ASN A 521 -9.86 10.93 4.33
N PHE A 522 -9.29 10.88 3.11
CA PHE A 522 -7.97 10.31 2.88
C PHE A 522 -6.84 11.08 3.56
N GLY A 523 -6.95 12.41 3.67
CA GLY A 523 -5.98 13.23 4.39
C GLY A 523 -5.96 12.93 5.88
N ALA A 524 -7.12 12.70 6.49
CA ALA A 524 -7.21 12.27 7.89
C ALA A 524 -6.67 10.83 8.09
N LEU A 525 -6.88 9.94 7.13
CA LEU A 525 -6.28 8.60 7.16
C LEU A 525 -4.74 8.65 7.03
N LEU A 526 -4.22 9.45 6.11
CA LEU A 526 -2.78 9.64 5.94
C LEU A 526 -2.15 10.26 7.19
N TYR A 527 -2.80 11.26 7.80
CA TYR A 527 -2.44 11.80 9.10
C TYR A 527 -2.39 10.73 10.20
N GLY A 528 -3.44 9.90 10.30
CA GLY A 528 -3.48 8.79 11.26
C GLY A 528 -2.34 7.79 11.07
N ILE A 529 -1.98 7.49 9.82
CA ILE A 529 -0.87 6.58 9.49
C ILE A 529 0.50 7.20 9.78
N THR A 530 0.67 8.52 9.65
CA THR A 530 1.89 9.23 10.09
C THR A 530 2.10 9.14 11.61
N HIS A 531 1.02 8.95 12.38
CA HIS A 531 1.02 8.80 13.84
C HIS A 531 0.93 7.34 14.32
N ASP A 532 0.70 6.38 13.42
CA ASP A 532 0.39 5.01 13.77
C ASP A 532 1.63 4.25 14.33
N PRO A 533 1.57 3.72 15.57
CA PRO A 533 2.66 2.97 16.17
C PRO A 533 3.13 1.75 15.35
N VAL A 534 2.23 1.10 14.61
CA VAL A 534 2.60 -0.03 13.74
C VAL A 534 3.47 0.46 12.57
N MET A 535 3.05 1.54 11.89
CA MET A 535 3.80 2.15 10.78
C MET A 535 5.13 2.76 11.24
N ILE A 536 5.13 3.53 12.33
CA ILE A 536 6.34 4.13 12.93
C ILE A 536 7.38 3.04 13.25
N ARG A 537 6.95 1.91 13.83
CA ARG A 537 7.82 0.77 14.13
C ARG A 537 8.24 0.01 12.88
N TYR A 538 7.34 -0.19 11.91
CA TYR A 538 7.61 -1.00 10.72
C TYR A 538 8.66 -0.37 9.81
N LEU A 539 8.67 0.97 9.71
CA LEU A 539 9.61 1.75 8.89
C LEU A 539 10.76 2.36 9.71
N ASN A 540 10.89 1.97 10.99
CA ASN A 540 11.93 2.41 11.94
C ASN A 540 11.99 3.95 12.17
N ASN A 541 10.85 4.65 12.11
CA ASN A 541 10.79 6.08 12.45
C ASN A 541 10.97 6.33 13.95
N ASN A 542 10.83 5.30 14.81
CA ASN A 542 11.26 5.38 16.21
C ASN A 542 12.76 5.69 16.39
N ASP A 543 13.57 5.50 15.34
CA ASP A 543 15.00 5.81 15.30
C ASP A 543 15.29 7.12 14.51
N ASN A 544 14.25 7.89 14.16
CA ASN A 544 14.34 9.16 13.43
C ASN A 544 14.40 10.35 14.41
N TYR A 545 15.56 10.99 14.54
CA TYR A 545 15.77 12.12 15.46
C TYR A 545 16.70 13.19 14.89
N LYS A 546 16.64 14.41 15.44
CA LYS A 546 17.42 15.58 15.00
C LYS A 546 18.91 15.24 14.86
N GLY A 547 19.46 15.57 13.69
CA GLY A 547 20.85 15.28 13.31
C GLY A 547 21.07 13.89 12.71
N HIS A 548 20.13 12.96 12.86
CA HIS A 548 20.16 11.60 12.30
C HIS A 548 18.81 11.24 11.65
N PRO A 549 18.41 11.93 10.56
CA PRO A 549 17.14 11.67 9.89
C PRO A 549 17.11 10.26 9.27
N ASN A 550 16.02 9.53 9.48
CA ASN A 550 15.73 8.26 8.82
C ASN A 550 14.67 8.47 7.72
N GLU A 551 15.09 8.30 6.47
CA GLU A 551 14.25 8.60 5.30
C GLU A 551 13.09 7.62 5.08
N ASN A 552 13.12 6.41 5.65
CA ASN A 552 12.19 5.33 5.29
C ASN A 552 10.71 5.73 5.34
N LEU A 553 10.23 6.28 6.47
CA LEU A 553 8.81 6.63 6.60
C LEU A 553 8.40 7.76 5.64
N ALA A 554 9.24 8.79 5.48
CA ALA A 554 9.00 9.86 4.52
C ALA A 554 8.94 9.33 3.08
N ARG A 555 9.88 8.45 2.74
CA ARG A 555 10.00 7.81 1.43
C ARG A 555 8.76 7.00 1.11
N GLU A 556 8.35 6.06 1.97
CA GLU A 556 7.17 5.23 1.67
C GLU A 556 5.86 6.04 1.66
N ILE A 557 5.74 7.07 2.52
CA ILE A 557 4.61 8.02 2.48
C ILE A 557 4.49 8.67 1.08
N MET A 558 5.59 9.13 0.51
CA MET A 558 5.60 9.79 -0.80
C MET A 558 5.52 8.75 -1.95
N GLU A 559 6.46 7.82 -2.02
CA GLU A 559 6.62 6.83 -3.10
C GLU A 559 5.48 5.81 -3.21
N LEU A 560 4.94 5.31 -2.09
CA LEU A 560 3.99 4.17 -2.09
C LEU A 560 2.60 4.51 -1.57
N PHE A 561 2.46 5.43 -0.62
CA PHE A 561 1.19 5.64 0.08
C PHE A 561 0.39 6.86 -0.39
N ALA A 562 1.02 7.92 -0.89
CA ALA A 562 0.30 9.15 -1.24
C ALA A 562 0.54 9.66 -2.67
N MET A 563 1.78 9.74 -3.15
CA MET A 563 2.09 10.39 -4.44
C MET A 563 2.38 9.40 -5.57
N GLY A 564 3.06 8.29 -5.27
CA GLY A 564 3.55 7.34 -6.27
C GLY A 564 5.01 7.56 -6.64
N LEU A 565 5.66 6.53 -7.19
CA LEU A 565 7.07 6.55 -7.56
C LEU A 565 7.38 7.57 -8.68
N ASP A 566 8.47 8.32 -8.49
CA ASP A 566 9.05 9.26 -9.45
C ASP A 566 8.10 10.39 -9.91
N GLN A 567 7.12 10.76 -9.07
CA GLN A 567 6.05 11.71 -9.39
C GLN A 567 6.40 13.20 -9.16
N GLY A 568 7.61 13.61 -9.54
CA GLY A 568 8.01 15.02 -9.61
C GLY A 568 8.49 15.69 -8.32
N TYR A 569 8.50 14.97 -7.19
CA TYR A 569 9.31 15.34 -6.02
C TYR A 569 10.76 14.90 -6.21
N THR A 570 11.66 15.43 -5.39
CA THR A 570 13.09 15.12 -5.42
C THR A 570 13.52 14.28 -4.21
N GLU A 571 14.70 13.69 -4.31
CA GLU A 571 15.38 13.03 -3.20
C GLU A 571 15.64 13.99 -2.02
N GLU A 572 15.76 15.30 -2.27
CA GLU A 572 15.91 16.29 -1.20
C GLU A 572 14.60 16.54 -0.47
N ASP A 573 13.45 16.54 -1.17
CA ASP A 573 12.14 16.61 -0.53
C ASP A 573 11.92 15.43 0.43
N ILE A 574 12.44 14.23 0.11
CA ILE A 574 12.40 13.06 1.00
C ILE A 574 13.23 13.28 2.27
N ARG A 575 14.43 13.88 2.17
CA ARG A 575 15.26 14.21 3.34
C ARG A 575 14.62 15.25 4.24
N GLU A 576 14.06 16.29 3.63
CA GLU A 576 13.43 17.38 4.34
C GLU A 576 12.11 16.92 4.98
N ALA A 577 11.37 16.02 4.32
CA ALA A 577 10.24 15.30 4.91
C ALA A 577 10.66 14.35 6.05
N ALA A 578 11.80 13.66 5.93
CA ALA A 578 12.33 12.81 6.99
C ALA A 578 12.69 13.63 8.24
N ARG A 579 13.28 14.82 8.05
CA ARG A 579 13.50 15.80 9.13
C ARG A 579 12.20 16.25 9.76
N ALA A 580 11.12 16.44 8.99
CA ALA A 580 9.80 16.80 9.52
C ALA A 580 9.17 15.70 10.40
N LEU A 581 9.53 14.43 10.18
CA LEU A 581 9.08 13.27 10.95
C LEU A 581 9.98 12.91 12.15
N THR A 582 11.04 13.67 12.42
CA THR A 582 11.91 13.44 13.58
C THR A 582 11.15 13.59 14.90
N GLY A 583 11.45 12.74 15.88
CA GLY A 583 10.77 12.75 17.19
C GLY A 583 9.37 12.14 17.21
N TYR A 584 8.83 11.66 16.07
CA TYR A 584 7.58 10.90 16.02
C TYR A 584 7.84 9.45 16.45
N ASN A 585 7.36 9.08 17.64
CA ASN A 585 7.64 7.80 18.30
C ASN A 585 6.36 7.18 18.88
N PHE A 586 6.48 6.10 19.66
CA PHE A 586 5.33 5.43 20.31
C PHE A 586 5.68 4.78 21.65
N ASP A 587 4.67 4.46 22.45
CA ASP A 587 4.79 3.60 23.63
C ASP A 587 4.41 2.16 23.26
N ASN A 588 5.39 1.25 23.27
CA ASN A 588 5.21 -0.14 22.85
C ASN A 588 4.17 -0.93 23.67
N TYR A 589 3.88 -0.50 24.91
CA TYR A 589 3.03 -1.24 25.84
C TYR A 589 1.60 -0.70 25.91
N THR A 590 1.37 0.55 25.54
CA THR A 590 0.00 1.10 25.37
C THR A 590 -0.42 1.17 23.90
N ALA A 591 0.52 0.95 22.96
CA ALA A 591 0.34 1.16 21.52
C ALA A 591 -0.23 2.55 21.22
N GLN A 592 0.32 3.58 21.87
CA GLN A 592 -0.06 4.98 21.67
C GLN A 592 1.09 5.75 21.02
N PHE A 593 0.74 6.72 20.17
CA PHE A 593 1.67 7.70 19.64
C PHE A 593 2.34 8.50 20.77
N ARG A 594 3.60 8.90 20.55
CA ARG A 594 4.39 9.72 21.46
C ARG A 594 5.28 10.64 20.65
N TYR A 595 4.99 11.93 20.68
CA TYR A 595 5.94 12.95 20.21
C TYR A 595 7.03 13.17 21.26
N VAL A 596 8.27 13.38 20.81
CA VAL A 596 9.44 13.62 21.67
C VAL A 596 10.12 14.90 21.20
N ASP A 597 9.72 16.04 21.77
CA ASP A 597 10.17 17.39 21.35
C ASP A 597 11.69 17.53 21.28
N SER A 598 12.41 16.95 22.25
CA SER A 598 13.88 16.97 22.31
C SER A 598 14.58 16.17 21.21
N GLN A 599 13.83 15.35 20.47
CA GLN A 599 14.31 14.60 19.30
C GLN A 599 13.84 15.22 17.98
N HIS A 600 12.93 16.20 17.99
CA HIS A 600 12.47 16.85 16.76
C HIS A 600 13.47 17.89 16.24
N ASP A 601 13.63 17.94 14.93
CA ASP A 601 14.41 18.97 14.26
C ASP A 601 13.58 20.23 14.05
N THR A 602 13.74 21.22 14.93
CA THR A 602 13.03 22.52 14.87
C THR A 602 13.58 23.51 13.84
N GLU A 603 14.54 23.12 13.00
CA GLU A 603 15.08 23.98 11.95
C GLU A 603 14.12 24.04 10.74
N ASN A 604 14.28 25.09 9.92
CA ASN A 604 13.52 25.22 8.68
C ASN A 604 13.84 24.07 7.71
N LYS A 605 12.80 23.63 7.01
CA LYS A 605 12.80 22.53 6.06
C LYS A 605 12.19 23.02 4.74
N THR A 606 12.72 22.58 3.61
CA THR A 606 12.19 22.94 2.28
C THR A 606 11.63 21.72 1.58
N ILE A 607 10.30 21.68 1.43
CA ILE A 607 9.57 20.54 0.86
C ILE A 607 8.65 21.08 -0.24
N PHE A 608 8.73 20.49 -1.43
CA PHE A 608 8.03 20.91 -2.66
C PHE A 608 8.22 22.40 -2.98
N GLY A 609 9.44 22.90 -2.74
CA GLY A 609 9.81 24.32 -2.92
C GLY A 609 9.25 25.28 -1.86
N LYS A 610 8.58 24.78 -0.81
CA LYS A 610 8.08 25.60 0.31
C LYS A 610 8.96 25.44 1.55
N THR A 611 9.50 26.54 2.04
CA THR A 611 10.35 26.57 3.24
C THR A 611 9.56 26.99 4.49
N GLY A 612 9.71 26.25 5.59
CA GLY A 612 9.14 26.56 6.90
C GLY A 612 9.60 25.57 7.96
N ASN A 613 9.28 25.80 9.23
CA ASN A 613 9.54 24.81 10.29
C ASN A 613 8.44 23.73 10.26
N TRP A 614 8.51 22.84 9.26
CA TRP A 614 7.49 21.82 9.03
C TRP A 614 7.59 20.66 10.01
N SER A 615 6.43 20.20 10.47
CA SER A 615 6.23 18.94 11.21
C SER A 615 5.71 17.82 10.30
N GLY A 616 5.55 16.60 10.82
CA GLY A 616 4.89 15.50 10.11
C GLY A 616 3.43 15.83 9.74
N ASP A 617 2.74 16.59 10.58
CA ASP A 617 1.37 17.08 10.33
C ASP A 617 1.34 18.02 9.12
N ASP A 618 2.38 18.84 8.96
CA ASP A 618 2.50 19.77 7.83
C ASP A 618 2.94 19.06 6.56
N LEU A 619 3.80 18.03 6.67
CA LEU A 619 4.14 17.15 5.55
C LEU A 619 2.88 16.55 4.90
N VAL A 620 1.92 16.06 5.71
CA VAL A 620 0.63 15.55 5.20
C VAL A 620 -0.12 16.62 4.40
N LYS A 621 -0.18 17.87 4.89
CA LYS A 621 -0.82 19.00 4.19
C LYS A 621 -0.11 19.29 2.87
N LEU A 622 1.22 19.39 2.89
CA LEU A 622 2.08 19.67 1.73
C LEU A 622 1.95 18.60 0.64
N ILE A 623 1.74 17.34 1.01
CA ILE A 623 1.47 16.21 0.10
C ILE A 623 0.07 16.33 -0.52
N LEU A 624 -0.96 16.65 0.27
CA LEU A 624 -2.34 16.78 -0.23
C LEU A 624 -2.53 17.97 -1.19
N GLU A 625 -1.70 19.00 -1.08
CA GLU A 625 -1.67 20.10 -2.06
C GLU A 625 -1.25 19.62 -3.45
N GLN A 626 -0.37 18.61 -3.56
CA GLN A 626 0.16 18.12 -4.83
C GLN A 626 -0.92 17.49 -5.71
N PRO A 627 -1.08 17.89 -6.98
CA PRO A 627 -2.09 17.32 -7.88
C PRO A 627 -1.97 15.80 -8.05
N VAL A 628 -0.74 15.28 -8.05
CA VAL A 628 -0.49 13.85 -8.28
C VAL A 628 -1.02 12.94 -7.17
N THR A 629 -1.11 13.43 -5.92
CA THR A 629 -1.71 12.70 -4.80
C THR A 629 -3.15 12.28 -5.09
N ALA A 630 -3.94 13.16 -5.72
CA ALA A 630 -5.31 12.84 -6.11
C ALA A 630 -5.39 11.87 -7.29
N ARG A 631 -4.45 11.94 -8.25
CA ARG A 631 -4.34 10.96 -9.34
C ARG A 631 -4.00 9.58 -8.80
N PHE A 632 -2.96 9.48 -7.99
CA PHE A 632 -2.49 8.22 -7.41
C PHE A 632 -3.57 7.50 -6.60
N ILE A 633 -4.26 8.20 -5.70
CA ILE A 633 -5.33 7.59 -4.89
C ILE A 633 -6.57 7.26 -5.73
N GLY A 634 -6.93 8.11 -6.70
CA GLY A 634 -8.01 7.82 -7.65
C GLY A 634 -7.74 6.55 -8.47
N GLU A 635 -6.53 6.42 -9.01
CA GLU A 635 -6.08 5.25 -9.78
C GLU A 635 -6.02 3.99 -8.92
N LYS A 636 -5.47 4.07 -7.69
CA LYS A 636 -5.39 2.94 -6.75
C LYS A 636 -6.77 2.36 -6.41
N LEU A 637 -7.76 3.23 -6.15
CA LEU A 637 -9.12 2.81 -5.87
C LEU A 637 -9.82 2.27 -7.12
N PHE A 638 -9.60 2.87 -8.29
CA PHE A 638 -10.11 2.34 -9.56
C PHE A 638 -9.56 0.94 -9.84
N ASN A 639 -8.24 0.76 -9.81
CA ASN A 639 -7.54 -0.52 -10.04
C ASN A 639 -8.02 -1.63 -9.09
N PHE A 640 -8.42 -1.28 -7.86
CA PHE A 640 -8.93 -2.25 -6.89
C PHE A 640 -10.39 -2.65 -7.15
N PHE A 641 -11.27 -1.69 -7.47
CA PHE A 641 -12.72 -1.91 -7.58
C PHE A 641 -13.25 -2.18 -9.00
N ALA A 642 -12.66 -1.56 -10.03
CA ALA A 642 -12.97 -1.81 -11.44
C ALA A 642 -11.92 -2.76 -12.04
N TYR A 643 -11.14 -2.29 -13.01
CA TYR A 643 -10.10 -3.02 -13.75
C TYR A 643 -8.74 -2.30 -13.69
N GLN A 644 -7.68 -2.99 -14.12
CA GLN A 644 -6.31 -2.46 -14.12
C GLN A 644 -6.00 -1.61 -15.36
N ASP A 645 -5.02 -0.72 -15.25
CA ASP A 645 -4.53 0.14 -16.33
C ASP A 645 -5.61 1.07 -16.95
N PRO A 646 -6.32 1.89 -16.13
CA PRO A 646 -7.25 2.90 -16.62
C PRO A 646 -6.57 3.95 -17.50
N SER A 647 -7.35 4.59 -18.36
CA SER A 647 -6.87 5.73 -19.15
C SER A 647 -6.54 6.94 -18.26
N ASP A 648 -5.56 7.76 -18.67
CA ASP A 648 -5.23 9.03 -17.99
C ASP A 648 -6.48 9.89 -17.74
N GLN A 649 -7.40 9.95 -18.71
CA GLN A 649 -8.65 10.70 -18.58
C GLN A 649 -9.55 10.17 -17.46
N THR A 650 -9.61 8.85 -17.27
CA THR A 650 -10.35 8.23 -16.16
C THR A 650 -9.73 8.64 -14.83
N VAL A 651 -8.39 8.58 -14.73
CA VAL A 651 -7.64 8.97 -13.52
C VAL A 651 -7.80 10.46 -13.21
N ASP A 652 -7.70 11.35 -14.20
CA ASP A 652 -7.87 12.80 -14.03
C ASP A 652 -9.29 13.19 -13.58
N ARG A 653 -10.31 12.48 -14.06
CA ARG A 653 -11.71 12.69 -13.62
C ARG A 653 -11.88 12.31 -12.15
N LEU A 654 -11.34 11.16 -11.74
CA LEU A 654 -11.36 10.71 -10.34
C LEU A 654 -10.54 11.65 -9.42
N ALA A 655 -9.37 12.09 -9.87
CA ALA A 655 -8.54 13.07 -9.16
C ALA A 655 -9.27 14.42 -8.98
N SER A 656 -10.01 14.85 -10.01
CA SER A 656 -10.85 16.06 -9.96
C SER A 656 -11.97 15.92 -8.93
N VAL A 657 -12.60 14.75 -8.82
CA VAL A 657 -13.60 14.47 -7.78
C VAL A 657 -12.97 14.51 -6.38
N LEU A 658 -11.82 13.89 -6.15
CA LEU A 658 -11.13 13.96 -4.84
C LEU A 658 -10.80 15.40 -4.44
N ARG A 659 -10.13 16.17 -5.30
CA ARG A 659 -9.73 17.56 -4.99
C ARG A 659 -10.94 18.48 -4.81
N ALA A 660 -12.01 18.30 -5.60
CA ALA A 660 -13.23 19.09 -5.47
C ALA A 660 -14.04 18.80 -4.20
N ASN A 661 -13.78 17.68 -3.51
CA ASN A 661 -14.42 17.31 -2.24
C ASN A 661 -13.39 17.18 -1.11
N ASN A 662 -12.27 17.92 -1.14
CA ASN A 662 -11.25 17.96 -0.07
C ASN A 662 -10.74 16.59 0.39
N TYR A 663 -10.57 15.63 -0.53
CA TYR A 663 -10.15 14.24 -0.27
C TYR A 663 -11.14 13.39 0.55
N GLU A 664 -12.42 13.77 0.62
CA GLU A 664 -13.48 12.84 1.04
C GLU A 664 -13.61 11.69 0.03
N LEU A 665 -13.54 10.44 0.54
CA LEU A 665 -13.56 9.23 -0.27
C LEU A 665 -14.98 8.83 -0.68
N ALA A 666 -16.00 9.00 0.18
CA ALA A 666 -17.38 8.63 -0.16
C ALA A 666 -17.89 9.27 -1.48
N PRO A 667 -17.68 10.57 -1.78
CA PRO A 667 -17.99 11.16 -3.09
C PRO A 667 -17.27 10.48 -4.28
N LEU A 668 -16.01 10.07 -4.10
CA LEU A 668 -15.27 9.32 -5.12
C LEU A 668 -15.88 7.93 -5.33
N MET A 669 -16.15 7.20 -4.25
CA MET A 669 -16.74 5.86 -4.30
C MET A 669 -18.12 5.88 -4.98
N LYS A 670 -18.93 6.91 -4.72
CA LYS A 670 -20.20 7.11 -5.43
C LYS A 670 -19.98 7.39 -6.92
N ASN A 671 -19.05 8.26 -7.29
CA ASN A 671 -18.79 8.53 -8.71
C ASN A 671 -18.29 7.28 -9.46
N LEU A 672 -17.41 6.48 -8.83
CA LEU A 672 -16.92 5.23 -9.38
C LEU A 672 -18.03 4.18 -9.54
N PHE A 673 -18.79 3.89 -8.48
CA PHE A 673 -19.83 2.85 -8.51
C PHE A 673 -21.08 3.24 -9.33
N LEU A 674 -21.23 4.52 -9.69
CA LEU A 674 -22.24 4.97 -10.65
C LEU A 674 -21.76 4.85 -12.10
N SER A 675 -20.47 4.65 -12.39
CA SER A 675 -19.89 4.94 -13.70
C SER A 675 -20.06 3.84 -14.75
N GLU A 676 -20.08 4.24 -16.03
CA GLU A 676 -20.08 3.30 -17.16
C GLU A 676 -18.84 2.40 -17.17
N GLU A 677 -17.67 2.94 -16.82
CA GLU A 677 -16.42 2.19 -16.73
C GLU A 677 -16.50 1.04 -15.71
N PHE A 678 -17.14 1.26 -14.55
CA PHE A 678 -17.32 0.24 -13.51
C PHE A 678 -18.29 -0.89 -13.93
N TYR A 679 -19.21 -0.66 -14.87
CA TYR A 679 -20.10 -1.70 -15.42
C TYR A 679 -19.72 -2.15 -16.83
N SER A 680 -18.52 -1.80 -17.29
CA SER A 680 -18.02 -2.16 -18.61
C SER A 680 -17.67 -3.65 -18.71
N GLU A 681 -17.53 -4.14 -19.94
CA GLU A 681 -17.02 -5.50 -20.21
C GLU A 681 -15.59 -5.72 -19.68
N GLN A 682 -14.80 -4.65 -19.49
CA GLN A 682 -13.47 -4.70 -18.88
C GLN A 682 -13.52 -4.87 -17.36
N ALA A 683 -14.58 -4.38 -16.69
CA ALA A 683 -14.78 -4.49 -15.25
C ALA A 683 -15.50 -5.78 -14.83
N MET A 684 -16.59 -6.14 -15.52
CA MET A 684 -17.48 -7.21 -15.07
C MET A 684 -16.91 -8.61 -15.32
N GLY A 685 -16.67 -9.37 -14.25
CA GLY A 685 -16.28 -10.78 -14.36
C GLY A 685 -14.85 -11.00 -14.88
N THR A 686 -13.96 -10.02 -14.72
CA THR A 686 -12.59 -10.05 -15.26
C THR A 686 -11.51 -10.12 -14.18
N GLN A 687 -11.74 -9.55 -12.98
CA GLN A 687 -10.71 -9.50 -11.95
C GLN A 687 -10.66 -10.81 -11.15
N ILE A 688 -9.49 -11.45 -11.10
CA ILE A 688 -9.25 -12.66 -10.30
C ILE A 688 -9.45 -12.35 -8.80
N LYS A 689 -10.34 -13.11 -8.15
CA LYS A 689 -10.59 -13.04 -6.70
C LYS A 689 -9.31 -13.27 -5.91
N SER A 690 -8.99 -12.39 -4.97
CA SER A 690 -8.01 -12.70 -3.92
C SER A 690 -8.47 -13.89 -3.07
N PRO A 691 -7.58 -14.60 -2.33
CA PRO A 691 -7.98 -15.69 -1.42
C PRO A 691 -9.09 -15.31 -0.42
N VAL A 692 -9.03 -14.11 0.16
CA VAL A 692 -10.09 -13.57 1.03
C VAL A 692 -11.40 -13.41 0.24
N GLN A 693 -11.37 -12.77 -0.95
CA GLN A 693 -12.58 -12.62 -1.77
C GLN A 693 -13.20 -13.96 -2.19
N LEU A 694 -12.38 -14.96 -2.53
CA LEU A 694 -12.86 -16.28 -2.94
C LEU A 694 -13.61 -16.98 -1.81
N THR A 695 -13.03 -16.97 -0.61
CA THR A 695 -13.47 -17.81 0.51
C THR A 695 -14.56 -17.13 1.35
N VAL A 696 -14.39 -15.84 1.69
CA VAL A 696 -15.44 -15.02 2.31
C VAL A 696 -16.62 -14.84 1.36
N GLY A 697 -16.35 -14.61 0.07
CA GLY A 697 -17.38 -14.45 -0.95
C GLY A 697 -18.27 -15.68 -1.10
N MET A 698 -17.67 -16.88 -1.11
CA MET A 698 -18.41 -18.15 -1.12
C MET A 698 -19.38 -18.26 0.07
N LEU A 699 -18.91 -17.96 1.28
CA LEU A 699 -19.77 -18.01 2.48
C LEU A 699 -20.92 -17.00 2.40
N ARG A 700 -20.66 -15.80 1.88
CA ARG A 700 -21.70 -14.75 1.73
C ARG A 700 -22.69 -15.01 0.60
N ASP A 701 -22.25 -15.56 -0.54
CA ASP A 701 -23.13 -15.95 -1.65
C ASP A 701 -24.20 -16.97 -1.18
N PHE A 702 -23.83 -17.91 -0.29
CA PHE A 702 -24.77 -18.86 0.32
C PHE A 702 -25.40 -18.38 1.64
N GLY A 703 -25.23 -17.11 2.03
CA GLY A 703 -25.84 -16.54 3.24
C GLY A 703 -25.39 -17.21 4.55
N VAL A 704 -24.20 -17.82 4.58
CA VAL A 704 -23.69 -18.55 5.75
C VAL A 704 -23.39 -17.57 6.88
N LYS A 705 -24.00 -17.85 8.05
CA LYS A 705 -23.85 -17.11 9.31
C LYS A 705 -23.67 -18.09 10.47
N GLY A 706 -23.19 -17.59 11.61
CA GLY A 706 -22.97 -18.39 12.81
C GLY A 706 -21.87 -19.44 12.60
N VAL A 707 -20.76 -19.05 11.98
CA VAL A 707 -19.61 -19.95 11.83
C VAL A 707 -18.93 -20.10 13.20
N SER A 708 -18.93 -21.33 13.74
CA SER A 708 -18.40 -21.61 15.08
C SER A 708 -16.87 -21.80 15.10
N ASP A 709 -16.24 -22.00 13.94
CA ASP A 709 -14.79 -22.09 13.81
C ASP A 709 -14.28 -21.51 12.48
N TYR A 710 -13.59 -20.38 12.57
CA TYR A 710 -12.95 -19.71 11.43
C TYR A 710 -11.53 -20.21 11.11
N ARG A 711 -10.94 -21.13 11.90
CA ARG A 711 -9.57 -21.62 11.67
C ARG A 711 -9.36 -22.32 10.33
N PRO A 712 -10.31 -23.14 9.80
CA PRO A 712 -10.19 -23.70 8.46
C PRO A 712 -10.18 -22.63 7.36
N LEU A 713 -10.92 -21.53 7.56
CA LEU A 713 -10.95 -20.39 6.65
C LEU A 713 -9.62 -19.62 6.67
N ASP A 714 -9.09 -19.34 7.86
CA ASP A 714 -7.78 -18.71 8.05
C ASP A 714 -6.66 -19.55 7.37
N ALA A 715 -6.65 -20.87 7.60
CA ALA A 715 -5.68 -21.78 6.99
C ALA A 715 -5.76 -21.80 5.45
N ALA A 716 -6.97 -21.82 4.87
CA ALA A 716 -7.17 -21.76 3.42
C ALA A 716 -6.65 -20.44 2.81
N ILE A 717 -6.94 -19.31 3.45
CA ILE A 717 -6.51 -17.98 3.02
C ILE A 717 -4.99 -17.83 3.09
N GLN A 718 -4.36 -18.35 4.15
CA GLN A 718 -2.91 -18.38 4.30
C GLN A 718 -2.23 -19.28 3.26
N GLY A 719 -2.73 -20.51 3.06
CA GLY A 719 -2.19 -21.45 2.08
C GLY A 719 -2.24 -20.92 0.64
N ALA A 720 -3.28 -20.15 0.30
CA ALA A 720 -3.40 -19.48 -1.00
C ALA A 720 -2.65 -18.12 -1.09
N GLY A 721 -1.91 -17.72 -0.03
CA GLY A 721 -0.93 -16.63 -0.06
C GLY A 721 -1.40 -15.25 0.44
N GLN A 722 -2.54 -15.14 1.13
CA GLN A 722 -3.06 -13.85 1.65
C GLN A 722 -3.21 -13.83 3.18
N THR A 723 -2.15 -14.15 3.92
CA THR A 723 -2.12 -14.11 5.39
C THR A 723 -2.45 -12.71 5.93
N LEU A 724 -3.62 -12.52 6.53
CA LEU A 724 -4.02 -11.23 7.14
C LEU A 724 -3.00 -10.76 8.19
N PHE A 725 -2.75 -9.44 8.23
CA PHE A 725 -1.67 -8.79 9.00
C PHE A 725 -0.24 -9.15 8.58
N GLN A 726 -0.07 -9.86 7.46
CA GLN A 726 1.24 -10.19 6.90
C GLN A 726 1.25 -10.04 5.36
N PRO A 727 1.16 -8.80 4.83
CA PRO A 727 1.48 -8.53 3.43
C PRO A 727 2.93 -8.95 3.09
N PRO A 728 3.23 -9.34 1.84
CA PRO A 728 4.54 -9.89 1.48
C PRO A 728 5.68 -8.84 1.55
N ASP A 729 5.39 -7.57 1.25
CA ASP A 729 6.33 -6.45 1.28
C ASP A 729 5.59 -5.11 1.52
N VAL A 730 6.34 -4.01 1.56
CA VAL A 730 5.84 -2.62 1.72
C VAL A 730 4.88 -2.18 0.60
N LYS A 731 4.84 -2.88 -0.54
CA LYS A 731 3.91 -2.62 -1.65
C LYS A 731 2.61 -3.43 -1.55
N GLY A 732 2.42 -4.18 -0.46
CA GLY A 732 1.19 -4.90 -0.18
C GLY A 732 0.97 -6.16 -1.01
N TRP A 733 -0.26 -6.69 -0.99
CA TRP A 733 -0.63 -7.83 -1.84
C TRP A 733 -0.79 -7.40 -3.31
N ARG A 734 -0.19 -8.16 -4.22
CA ARG A 734 -0.38 -7.96 -5.66
C ARG A 734 -1.75 -8.49 -6.09
N LEU A 735 -2.38 -7.79 -7.03
CA LEU A 735 -3.69 -8.15 -7.59
C LEU A 735 -3.56 -9.07 -8.82
N GLY A 736 -4.70 -9.60 -9.30
CA GLY A 736 -4.78 -10.31 -10.58
C GLY A 736 -4.02 -11.64 -10.60
N GLN A 737 -3.20 -11.84 -11.64
CA GLN A 737 -2.50 -13.11 -11.90
C GLN A 737 -1.54 -13.54 -10.79
N ALA A 738 -1.11 -12.64 -9.90
CA ALA A 738 -0.31 -13.00 -8.73
C ALA A 738 -1.01 -13.98 -7.77
N TRP A 739 -2.34 -14.16 -7.87
CA TRP A 739 -3.11 -15.14 -7.12
C TRP A 739 -3.16 -16.54 -7.75
N ILE A 740 -2.58 -16.71 -8.95
CA ILE A 740 -2.68 -17.92 -9.77
C ILE A 740 -1.28 -18.48 -10.04
N ASP A 741 -1.02 -19.66 -9.51
CA ASP A 741 0.06 -20.55 -9.92
C ASP A 741 -0.43 -22.01 -9.83
N ALA A 742 0.35 -22.98 -10.30
CA ALA A 742 -0.04 -24.38 -10.35
C ALA A 742 -0.46 -24.96 -8.98
N ASN A 743 0.13 -24.49 -7.88
CA ASN A 743 -0.21 -24.92 -6.53
C ASN A 743 -1.42 -24.15 -5.99
N ARG A 744 -1.45 -22.82 -6.15
CA ARG A 744 -2.55 -21.96 -5.67
C ARG A 744 -3.89 -22.32 -6.30
N VAL A 745 -3.92 -22.72 -7.57
CA VAL A 745 -5.17 -23.17 -8.23
C VAL A 745 -5.76 -24.40 -7.53
N PHE A 746 -4.93 -25.41 -7.27
CA PHE A 746 -5.36 -26.62 -6.55
C PHE A 746 -5.81 -26.32 -5.12
N LEU A 747 -5.06 -25.48 -4.39
CA LEU A 747 -5.43 -25.04 -3.05
C LEU A 747 -6.75 -24.27 -3.03
N ARG A 748 -7.03 -23.42 -4.03
CA ARG A 748 -8.29 -22.67 -4.15
C ARG A 748 -9.49 -23.61 -4.33
N TYR A 749 -9.39 -24.59 -5.23
CA TYR A 749 -10.47 -25.55 -5.49
C TYR A 749 -10.71 -26.48 -4.29
N ASN A 750 -9.65 -27.01 -3.68
CA ASN A 750 -9.77 -27.88 -2.51
C ASN A 750 -10.29 -27.12 -1.29
N SER A 751 -9.90 -25.85 -1.11
CA SER A 751 -10.37 -25.02 0.01
C SER A 751 -11.85 -24.71 -0.12
N THR A 752 -12.34 -24.29 -1.30
CA THR A 752 -13.77 -24.03 -1.49
C THR A 752 -14.58 -25.31 -1.35
N ALA A 753 -14.13 -26.42 -1.94
CA ALA A 753 -14.79 -27.73 -1.79
C ALA A 753 -14.82 -28.25 -0.35
N SER A 754 -13.74 -28.06 0.40
CA SER A 754 -13.64 -28.45 1.81
C SER A 754 -14.56 -27.58 2.69
N LEU A 755 -14.49 -26.25 2.56
CA LEU A 755 -15.32 -25.32 3.32
C LEU A 755 -16.81 -25.55 3.04
N LEU A 756 -17.21 -25.79 1.78
CA LEU A 756 -18.59 -26.11 1.42
C LEU A 756 -19.15 -27.32 2.20
N ARG A 757 -18.32 -28.33 2.46
CA ARG A 757 -18.73 -29.59 3.12
C ARG A 757 -18.51 -29.59 4.63
N SER A 758 -17.59 -28.79 5.14
CA SER A 758 -17.04 -28.94 6.50
C SER A 758 -17.03 -27.69 7.36
N ILE A 759 -17.41 -26.50 6.84
CA ILE A 759 -17.47 -25.28 7.68
C ILE A 759 -18.38 -25.53 8.90
N ALA A 760 -17.84 -25.29 10.09
CA ALA A 760 -18.53 -25.60 11.33
C ALA A 760 -19.53 -24.49 11.68
N ARG A 761 -20.76 -24.89 12.01
CA ARG A 761 -21.82 -24.05 12.59
C ARG A 761 -22.43 -24.82 13.78
N PRO A 762 -23.14 -24.17 14.73
CA PRO A 762 -23.67 -24.81 15.93
C PRO A 762 -24.37 -26.15 15.68
N ASP A 763 -25.31 -26.19 14.72
CA ASP A 763 -26.18 -27.36 14.49
C ASP A 763 -25.94 -28.07 13.15
N VAL A 764 -25.07 -27.52 12.28
CA VAL A 764 -24.88 -27.99 10.89
C VAL A 764 -23.41 -27.94 10.49
N ARG A 765 -22.93 -28.95 9.75
CA ARG A 765 -21.63 -28.92 9.05
C ARG A 765 -21.81 -28.62 7.57
N GLY A 766 -20.96 -27.76 7.03
CA GLY A 766 -21.03 -27.35 5.63
C GLY A 766 -22.16 -26.35 5.34
N VAL A 767 -22.33 -26.07 4.06
CA VAL A 767 -23.44 -25.29 3.50
C VAL A 767 -24.63 -26.22 3.29
N ASP A 768 -25.78 -25.88 3.87
CA ASP A 768 -27.02 -26.58 3.57
C ASP A 768 -27.64 -25.94 2.32
N VAL A 769 -27.41 -26.53 1.16
CA VAL A 769 -27.86 -25.99 -0.13
C VAL A 769 -29.37 -26.19 -0.30
N VAL A 770 -29.93 -27.25 0.30
CA VAL A 770 -31.39 -27.43 0.38
C VAL A 770 -32.03 -26.25 1.11
N ALA A 771 -31.47 -25.80 2.24
CA ALA A 771 -31.94 -24.60 2.94
C ALA A 771 -31.84 -23.31 2.10
N VAL A 772 -30.86 -23.19 1.19
CA VAL A 772 -30.74 -22.04 0.28
C VAL A 772 -31.84 -22.04 -0.80
N LEU A 773 -32.32 -23.24 -1.18
CA LEU A 773 -33.36 -23.44 -2.19
C LEU A 773 -34.79 -23.47 -1.60
N GLU A 774 -34.93 -23.61 -0.28
CA GLU A 774 -36.23 -23.58 0.40
C GLU A 774 -36.95 -22.23 0.18
N GLY A 775 -38.25 -22.29 -0.13
CA GLY A 775 -39.04 -21.11 -0.49
C GLY A 775 -38.70 -20.50 -1.85
N LYS A 776 -37.85 -21.14 -2.67
CA LYS A 776 -37.59 -20.75 -4.07
C LYS A 776 -38.41 -21.62 -5.02
N ASP A 777 -38.91 -21.02 -6.09
CA ASP A 777 -39.70 -21.72 -7.11
C ASP A 777 -38.81 -22.52 -8.08
N CYS A 778 -38.08 -23.50 -7.54
CA CYS A 778 -37.16 -24.38 -8.26
C CYS A 778 -37.74 -25.81 -8.29
N LYS A 779 -38.66 -26.06 -9.22
CA LYS A 779 -39.37 -27.34 -9.36
C LYS A 779 -38.56 -28.39 -10.11
N THR A 780 -37.62 -27.95 -10.95
CA THR A 780 -36.79 -28.78 -11.83
C THR A 780 -35.30 -28.60 -11.53
N SER A 781 -34.49 -29.61 -11.89
CA SER A 781 -33.02 -29.52 -11.83
C SER A 781 -32.45 -28.34 -12.65
N ALA A 782 -33.12 -27.96 -13.74
CA ALA A 782 -32.75 -26.80 -14.55
C ALA A 782 -32.91 -25.47 -13.77
N GLU A 783 -34.03 -25.29 -13.08
CA GLU A 783 -34.28 -24.10 -12.24
C GLU A 783 -33.36 -24.06 -11.00
N VAL A 784 -33.00 -25.22 -10.44
CA VAL A 784 -31.99 -25.33 -9.37
C VAL A 784 -30.62 -24.87 -9.87
N VAL A 785 -30.17 -25.34 -11.03
CA VAL A 785 -28.91 -24.89 -11.64
C VAL A 785 -28.95 -23.39 -11.93
N ASP A 786 -30.05 -22.85 -12.46
CA ASP A 786 -30.20 -21.41 -12.71
C ASP A 786 -30.17 -20.57 -11.43
N HIS A 787 -30.76 -21.07 -10.34
CA HIS A 787 -30.69 -20.40 -9.04
C HIS A 787 -29.24 -20.37 -8.53
N LEU A 788 -28.54 -21.51 -8.54
CA LEU A 788 -27.14 -21.57 -8.10
C LEU A 788 -26.20 -20.78 -9.01
N LEU A 789 -26.49 -20.66 -10.31
CA LEU A 789 -25.76 -19.78 -11.22
C LEU A 789 -25.93 -18.31 -10.84
N LYS A 790 -27.16 -17.86 -10.56
CA LYS A 790 -27.48 -16.51 -10.04
C LYS A 790 -26.86 -16.25 -8.65
N THR A 791 -26.65 -17.30 -7.86
CA THR A 791 -25.99 -17.24 -6.55
C THR A 791 -24.46 -17.09 -6.65
N CYS A 792 -23.81 -17.71 -7.64
CA CYS A 792 -22.35 -17.79 -7.67
C CYS A 792 -21.69 -16.84 -8.69
N PHE A 793 -22.31 -16.56 -9.84
CA PHE A 793 -21.64 -15.92 -10.97
C PHE A 793 -22.12 -14.48 -11.21
N VAL A 794 -21.19 -13.58 -11.57
CA VAL A 794 -21.53 -12.19 -11.97
C VAL A 794 -22.06 -12.15 -13.40
N LYS A 795 -21.39 -12.86 -14.32
CA LYS A 795 -21.83 -13.07 -15.71
C LYS A 795 -22.48 -14.45 -15.85
N PRO A 796 -23.64 -14.59 -16.54
CA PRO A 796 -24.22 -15.90 -16.84
C PRO A 796 -23.25 -16.81 -17.60
N LEU A 797 -23.34 -18.12 -17.37
CA LEU A 797 -22.65 -19.10 -18.22
C LEU A 797 -23.45 -19.30 -19.51
N GLY A 798 -22.73 -19.54 -20.62
CA GLY A 798 -23.36 -19.87 -21.91
C GLY A 798 -24.15 -21.18 -21.86
N GLU A 799 -25.14 -21.32 -22.74
CA GLU A 799 -26.15 -22.38 -22.73
C GLU A 799 -25.55 -23.80 -22.68
N GLN A 800 -24.45 -24.06 -23.39
CA GLN A 800 -23.78 -25.36 -23.36
C GLN A 800 -23.28 -25.71 -21.95
N LYS A 801 -22.54 -24.82 -21.29
CA LYS A 801 -22.05 -25.04 -19.91
C LYS A 801 -23.21 -25.18 -18.92
N ARG A 802 -24.29 -24.41 -19.12
CA ARG A 802 -25.52 -24.55 -18.33
C ARG A 802 -26.11 -25.95 -18.51
N LYS A 803 -26.23 -26.43 -19.75
CA LYS A 803 -26.74 -27.78 -20.05
C LYS A 803 -25.87 -28.86 -19.39
N GLU A 804 -24.55 -28.79 -19.54
CA GLU A 804 -23.61 -29.73 -18.91
C GLU A 804 -23.78 -29.80 -17.38
N LEU A 805 -24.08 -28.68 -16.71
CA LEU A 805 -24.38 -28.65 -15.27
C LEU A 805 -25.75 -29.25 -14.91
N VAL A 806 -26.76 -29.08 -15.77
CA VAL A 806 -28.10 -29.71 -15.59
C VAL A 806 -28.02 -31.22 -15.80
N ASP A 807 -27.35 -31.65 -16.88
CA ASP A 807 -27.12 -33.06 -17.19
C ASP A 807 -26.30 -33.74 -16.08
N PHE A 808 -25.29 -33.05 -15.51
CA PHE A 808 -24.52 -33.55 -14.37
C PHE A 808 -25.35 -33.64 -13.07
N LEU A 809 -26.22 -32.66 -12.79
CA LEU A 809 -27.08 -32.71 -11.60
C LEU A 809 -28.06 -33.89 -11.71
N GLY A 810 -28.61 -34.15 -12.91
CA GLY A 810 -29.65 -35.13 -13.16
C GLY A 810 -30.98 -34.77 -12.49
N GLU A 811 -32.00 -35.61 -12.65
CA GLU A 811 -33.32 -35.35 -12.05
C GLU A 811 -33.28 -35.42 -10.51
N LEU A 812 -33.82 -34.39 -9.86
CA LEU A 812 -34.05 -34.37 -8.41
C LEU A 812 -35.46 -34.91 -8.11
N PRO A 813 -35.67 -35.55 -6.95
CA PRO A 813 -37.03 -35.92 -6.51
C PRO A 813 -37.90 -34.65 -6.32
N PRO A 814 -39.23 -34.77 -6.28
CA PRO A 814 -40.13 -33.65 -5.99
C PRO A 814 -39.78 -32.95 -4.67
N GLN A 815 -39.91 -31.61 -4.61
CA GLN A 815 -39.59 -30.82 -3.40
C GLN A 815 -40.18 -31.36 -2.08
N PRO A 816 -41.42 -31.90 -2.01
CA PRO A 816 -41.94 -32.48 -0.77
C PRO A 816 -41.10 -33.62 -0.18
N GLU A 817 -40.32 -34.34 -0.99
CA GLU A 817 -39.43 -35.41 -0.53
C GLU A 817 -38.08 -34.91 -0.02
N TRP A 818 -37.73 -33.64 -0.27
CA TRP A 818 -36.39 -33.10 0.03
C TRP A 818 -36.06 -33.08 1.52
N ALA A 819 -37.07 -32.95 2.40
CA ALA A 819 -36.88 -33.04 3.84
C ALA A 819 -36.36 -34.43 4.25
N ASN A 820 -36.94 -35.49 3.69
CA ASN A 820 -36.59 -36.88 4.01
C ASN A 820 -35.28 -37.32 3.35
N GLN A 821 -34.95 -36.77 2.17
CA GLN A 821 -33.73 -37.10 1.41
C GLN A 821 -32.62 -36.03 1.55
N ARG A 822 -32.72 -35.13 2.53
CA ARG A 822 -31.90 -33.90 2.63
C ARG A 822 -30.40 -34.13 2.50
N SER A 823 -29.88 -35.16 3.16
CA SER A 823 -28.44 -35.51 3.11
C SER A 823 -27.99 -35.94 1.72
N GLN A 824 -28.76 -36.80 1.05
CA GLN A 824 -28.46 -37.29 -0.30
C GLN A 824 -28.54 -36.17 -1.34
N ILE A 825 -29.56 -35.31 -1.24
CA ILE A 825 -29.72 -34.16 -2.13
C ILE A 825 -28.60 -33.13 -1.91
N ASN A 826 -28.28 -32.78 -0.65
CA ASN A 826 -27.12 -31.93 -0.38
C ASN A 826 -25.81 -32.54 -0.90
N GLY A 827 -25.62 -33.86 -0.84
CA GLY A 827 -24.47 -34.54 -1.45
C GLY A 827 -24.35 -34.29 -2.97
N ARG A 828 -25.47 -34.40 -3.71
CA ARG A 828 -25.54 -34.11 -5.15
C ARG A 828 -25.30 -32.62 -5.43
N LEU A 829 -25.94 -31.72 -4.68
CA LEU A 829 -25.77 -30.28 -4.80
C LEU A 829 -24.35 -29.83 -4.45
N HIS A 830 -23.69 -30.46 -3.47
CA HIS A 830 -22.28 -30.22 -3.15
C HIS A 830 -21.36 -30.65 -4.27
N ALA A 831 -21.62 -31.78 -4.94
CA ALA A 831 -20.84 -32.20 -6.10
C ALA A 831 -20.97 -31.20 -7.25
N LEU A 832 -22.19 -30.74 -7.55
CA LEU A 832 -22.47 -29.71 -8.54
C LEU A 832 -21.75 -28.39 -8.20
N LEU A 833 -21.86 -27.92 -6.96
CA LEU A 833 -21.21 -26.68 -6.52
C LEU A 833 -19.68 -26.79 -6.57
N VAL A 834 -19.07 -27.92 -6.22
CA VAL A 834 -17.62 -28.10 -6.38
C VAL A 834 -17.20 -27.94 -7.84
N LEU A 835 -18.00 -28.45 -8.78
CA LEU A 835 -17.77 -28.29 -10.22
C LEU A 835 -17.87 -26.80 -10.63
N MET A 836 -18.95 -26.12 -10.22
CA MET A 836 -19.18 -24.70 -10.49
C MET A 836 -18.09 -23.78 -9.92
N LEU A 837 -17.74 -23.97 -8.64
CA LEU A 837 -16.75 -23.16 -7.92
C LEU A 837 -15.31 -23.38 -8.44
N SER A 838 -15.06 -24.52 -9.10
CA SER A 838 -13.78 -24.84 -9.75
C SER A 838 -13.67 -24.29 -11.19
N THR A 839 -14.71 -23.62 -11.71
CA THR A 839 -14.62 -22.99 -13.03
C THR A 839 -13.83 -21.67 -12.99
N PRO A 840 -13.07 -21.31 -14.05
CA PRO A 840 -12.41 -20.01 -14.15
C PRO A 840 -13.39 -18.83 -14.00
N ASN A 841 -14.62 -19.00 -14.50
CA ASN A 841 -15.69 -18.00 -14.39
C ASN A 841 -16.07 -17.66 -12.93
N TYR A 842 -16.01 -18.61 -11.99
CA TYR A 842 -16.26 -18.32 -10.57
C TYR A 842 -15.02 -17.72 -9.87
N GLN A 843 -13.82 -17.95 -10.39
CA GLN A 843 -12.59 -17.39 -9.84
C GLN A 843 -12.43 -15.89 -10.11
N MET A 844 -13.35 -15.28 -10.89
CA MET A 844 -13.36 -13.87 -11.28
C MET A 844 -14.59 -13.11 -10.71
N THR A 845 -14.55 -11.78 -10.72
CA THR A 845 -15.63 -10.85 -10.27
C THR A 845 -15.80 -9.68 -11.21
#